data_AF-A0A5C8M0N5-F1
#
_entry.id   AF-A0A5C8M0N5-F1
#
_cell.length_a   1.000
_cell.length_b   1.000
_cell.length_c   1.000
_cell.angle_alpha   90.00
_cell.angle_beta   90.00
_cell.angle_gamma   90.00
#
_symmetry.space_group_name_H-M   'P 1'
#
loop_
_entity.id
_entity.type
_entity.pdbx_description
1 polymer ?
#
loop_
_entity_poly.entity_id
_entity_poly.type
_entity_poly.pdbx_seq_one_letter_code
_entity_poly.pdbx_strand_id
1 'polypeptide(L)'
;MKRRKTELLVLLIFLLLIPYNSNLVYGSINTGTAQESEKPLFKVKQVIDVAPAFAGNPVGISWLTYGGYQYVAFYDPDRQLTVGKRDLASTTWQFYKLDEYVALDAHNYVTLAVDSAGYIHMSGNMHVNPLKYWRTEIPGDITSFVRVTSMVGTEEGNVTYPLFMKLPDGRLLFSYRNGSSGNGNQLINVYDTTSKTWSRFLAAPMFDGESLRSAYTSATRLGADGKFHIGWVWRDTPGAETNSKLSYMESADLQNWTTSSGQPLQLPITYSTSEVVDPVESKSGILNNVKMGFDSANNPILTYIKFDGDGDTQIYSSRRNTVGWQTYQMTDWIGRWDFNGGGSLPNVISMGSVDYMGPEIGLWMKFSNTSQAGNGRQYAYLLDEATLQPKAQPVLIYPDEVGAVQSAIPGMKVNLIEDYSQFQSNGKVFLLRWETLDAARDIVNLNDLPKNQKLQIIELEKNYSELKLPVNGAPACLQSAEPFVCPGPYVPEKSRTSSASSFFQSVNFDHSPALKQIEPLVLAGQYKEVAHQMRNYLKNRTQLVYRFDPMSHAVPTNTPGKDSAGEEMLKHRFSWSGLTRTASYDIKTWWPYNDEMTACWNADLQFDTCKPIGYDDLEQINSIAGWYNHLNAWTHLGTFGQAYFATRNPEYARQWAHDMMDWIYDNPVPEALKDQGPWSVSATGIRLSGALIDNIHQFLDAPEVNDEEFAALFRLLPQAADLLADYNPGLTDGAAVIQRVAGALQAAGTLFPEFSHASVWKQKADSLYQLSFPAPRVAANASQSHVNFPVSRLMDGNVKTFWSTPTSKTNAGQWVYLDMGQTLDVKQVRLAPRNEFGYGFPVDFRFEYSQDAVNWTVVPGQIYSNYPNPGNDLQTFTFSQTVPARYIRLNATTLGKDNNNDYVLQLGEFWADYVLFPSDEATNVPVISGGTLGAGNAYIDMTVSKGIYSTNEGTGAVTGSNLALIFANNGGEATQAAIASVKKSDGASPETASALTGGETTIRVFLTITGVPSGVETIEIKPANGASLYDQAGKAISAAQTTGALTLFDLLPPKLTEPLGTAIPS
;
A
#
# COMPACT_ATOMS: atom_id res chain seq x y z
N MET A 1 51.11 48.37 37.77
CA MET A 1 50.90 46.98 38.25
C MET A 1 50.48 46.14 37.04
N LYS A 2 51.43 45.46 36.40
CA LYS A 2 51.70 44.00 36.49
C LYS A 2 50.52 43.10 36.02
N ARG A 3 50.84 42.32 34.97
CA ARG A 3 50.23 41.05 34.51
C ARG A 3 48.97 41.09 33.63
N ARG A 4 49.20 41.12 32.30
CA ARG A 4 49.00 40.00 31.33
C ARG A 4 48.75 40.58 29.94
N LYS A 5 49.83 40.73 29.16
CA LYS A 5 49.84 41.02 27.71
C LYS A 5 50.56 39.87 27.01
N THR A 6 49.83 38.80 26.75
CA THR A 6 50.04 37.82 25.68
C THR A 6 48.69 37.11 25.55
N GLU A 7 48.14 37.02 24.32
CA GLU A 7 46.84 36.40 23.93
C GLU A 7 45.71 37.34 23.40
N LEU A 8 46.01 38.58 23.00
CA LEU A 8 45.01 39.44 22.30
C LEU A 8 45.61 40.16 21.07
N LEU A 9 46.26 39.42 20.16
CA LEU A 9 46.75 39.95 18.87
C LEU A 9 46.79 38.94 17.71
N VAL A 10 45.92 37.92 17.68
CA VAL A 10 45.85 36.97 16.53
C VAL A 10 44.46 36.94 15.88
N LEU A 11 43.45 37.64 16.42
CA LEU A 11 42.06 37.50 15.95
C LEU A 11 41.53 38.61 15.02
N LEU A 12 42.38 39.46 14.42
CA LEU A 12 41.90 40.62 13.64
C LEU A 12 42.60 40.88 12.30
N ILE A 13 43.33 39.90 11.77
CA ILE A 13 43.78 39.90 10.36
C ILE A 13 43.54 38.48 9.82
N PHE A 14 42.30 38.09 9.49
CA PHE A 14 41.99 36.96 8.58
C PHE A 14 40.48 36.89 8.23
N LEU A 15 39.79 38.03 8.11
CA LEU A 15 38.36 38.09 7.73
C LEU A 15 38.07 38.66 6.34
N LEU A 16 39.10 38.83 5.51
CA LEU A 16 38.93 39.23 4.11
C LEU A 16 39.97 38.51 3.25
N LEU A 17 39.61 37.33 2.71
CA LEU A 17 40.03 36.68 1.45
C LEU A 17 39.99 35.13 1.58
N ILE A 18 39.34 34.48 0.60
CA ILE A 18 39.35 33.05 0.20
C ILE A 18 38.01 32.29 0.44
N PRO A 19 37.50 31.51 -0.55
CA PRO A 19 36.13 30.99 -0.61
C PRO A 19 35.92 29.73 0.23
N TYR A 20 34.66 29.56 0.66
CA TYR A 20 34.12 28.40 1.36
C TYR A 20 34.33 27.08 0.58
N ASN A 21 35.20 26.22 1.12
CA ASN A 21 35.22 24.78 0.91
C ASN A 21 35.47 24.15 2.27
N SER A 22 34.48 23.48 2.86
CA SER A 22 34.62 22.77 4.14
C SER A 22 34.33 21.29 3.94
N ASN A 23 35.38 20.57 3.57
CA ASN A 23 35.58 19.16 3.92
C ASN A 23 36.48 19.13 5.16
N LEU A 24 36.10 18.40 6.21
CA LEU A 24 37.06 17.74 7.12
C LEU A 24 36.38 16.57 7.85
N VAL A 25 36.66 15.37 7.29
CA VAL A 25 37.10 14.15 7.98
C VAL A 25 36.10 13.46 8.91
N TYR A 26 35.28 12.58 8.33
CA TYR A 26 35.04 11.25 8.89
C TYR A 26 36.07 10.28 8.29
N GLY A 27 36.60 9.41 9.14
CA GLY A 27 37.67 8.47 8.81
C GLY A 27 37.35 7.64 7.57
N SER A 28 38.28 7.67 6.63
CA SER A 28 38.35 6.78 5.48
C SER A 28 38.41 5.33 5.98
N ILE A 29 37.25 4.67 5.98
CA ILE A 29 37.23 3.24 5.74
C ILE A 29 37.77 3.11 4.32
N ASN A 30 38.94 2.48 4.18
CA ASN A 30 39.52 2.13 2.90
C ASN A 30 38.41 1.58 2.00
N THR A 31 37.97 2.37 1.03
CA THR A 31 37.32 1.87 -0.16
C THR A 31 38.36 0.99 -0.83
N GLY A 32 38.34 -0.30 -0.50
CA GLY A 32 39.08 -1.31 -1.22
C GLY A 32 38.73 -1.11 -2.69
N THR A 33 39.72 -0.63 -3.46
CA THR A 33 39.73 -0.49 -4.92
C THR A 33 38.43 0.02 -5.54
N ALA A 34 38.46 1.26 -6.07
CA ALA A 34 37.50 1.67 -7.10
C ALA A 34 37.28 0.49 -8.07
N GLN A 35 36.06 -0.04 -8.09
CA GLN A 35 35.72 -1.19 -8.91
C GLN A 35 35.99 -0.77 -10.36
N GLU A 36 36.91 -1.46 -11.03
CA GLU A 36 37.10 -1.40 -12.50
C GLU A 36 35.83 -1.80 -13.29
N SER A 37 34.68 -1.98 -12.63
CA SER A 37 33.52 -2.72 -13.13
C SER A 37 32.34 -1.82 -13.48
N GLU A 38 32.21 -1.53 -14.78
CA GLU A 38 30.99 -1.72 -15.58
C GLU A 38 31.31 -1.22 -17.00
N LYS A 39 32.36 -1.80 -17.63
CA LYS A 39 32.66 -1.47 -19.02
C LYS A 39 31.52 -2.00 -19.91
N PRO A 40 30.83 -1.15 -20.68
CA PRO A 40 29.74 -1.59 -21.54
C PRO A 40 30.27 -2.45 -22.69
N LEU A 41 29.47 -3.42 -23.14
CA LEU A 41 29.79 -4.29 -24.29
C LEU A 41 30.03 -3.51 -25.59
N PHE A 42 29.39 -2.35 -25.71
CA PHE A 42 29.55 -1.43 -26.83
C PHE A 42 29.99 -0.07 -26.35
N LYS A 43 30.67 0.68 -27.22
CA LYS A 43 30.88 2.11 -27.07
C LYS A 43 30.26 2.86 -28.24
N VAL A 44 29.83 4.08 -27.98
CA VAL A 44 29.30 4.95 -29.04
C VAL A 44 30.45 5.43 -29.89
N LYS A 45 30.34 5.16 -31.20
CA LYS A 45 31.28 5.64 -32.20
C LYS A 45 30.85 7.00 -32.72
N GLN A 46 29.56 7.16 -33.01
CA GLN A 46 28.98 8.45 -33.42
C GLN A 46 27.46 8.47 -33.21
N VAL A 47 26.92 9.67 -33.05
CA VAL A 47 25.48 9.96 -33.01
C VAL A 47 25.12 10.83 -34.21
N ILE A 48 24.08 10.44 -34.95
CA ILE A 48 23.62 11.11 -36.17
C ILE A 48 22.16 11.53 -35.94
N ASP A 49 21.90 12.84 -35.96
CA ASP A 49 20.53 13.36 -35.91
C ASP A 49 19.79 13.00 -37.22
N VAL A 50 18.58 12.46 -37.10
CA VAL A 50 17.71 12.11 -38.24
C VAL A 50 16.74 13.25 -38.51
N ALA A 51 15.78 13.46 -37.60
CA ALA A 51 14.75 14.49 -37.66
C ALA A 51 14.10 14.66 -36.28
N PRO A 52 13.34 15.74 -36.04
CA PRO A 52 12.39 15.77 -34.94
C PRO A 52 11.31 14.69 -35.13
N ALA A 53 10.90 14.02 -34.05
CA ALA A 53 9.83 13.02 -34.07
C ALA A 53 8.76 13.35 -33.02
N PHE A 54 7.57 12.78 -33.24
CA PHE A 54 6.48 12.84 -32.30
C PHE A 54 6.85 12.20 -30.96
N ALA A 55 6.53 12.89 -29.87
CA ALA A 55 6.98 12.53 -28.52
C ALA A 55 5.88 12.43 -27.48
N GLY A 56 4.60 12.50 -27.90
CA GLY A 56 3.48 12.49 -26.98
C GLY A 56 3.17 11.13 -26.35
N ASN A 57 3.51 10.05 -27.03
CA ASN A 57 3.40 8.67 -26.55
C ASN A 57 4.35 7.77 -27.37
N PRO A 58 4.73 6.57 -26.87
CA PRO A 58 5.75 5.72 -27.47
C PRO A 58 5.20 4.91 -28.68
N VAL A 59 4.70 5.59 -29.70
CA VAL A 59 4.27 4.93 -30.95
C VAL A 59 5.50 4.36 -31.66
N GLY A 60 5.43 3.07 -32.03
CA GLY A 60 6.57 2.37 -32.65
C GLY A 60 6.97 2.92 -34.02
N ILE A 61 8.29 3.06 -34.20
CA ILE A 61 8.96 3.50 -35.44
C ILE A 61 9.53 2.28 -36.16
N SER A 62 9.57 2.29 -37.50
CA SER A 62 10.22 1.24 -38.29
C SER A 62 11.47 1.76 -38.98
N TRP A 63 12.49 0.91 -39.07
CA TRP A 63 13.67 1.17 -39.87
C TRP A 63 14.23 -0.12 -40.45
N LEU A 64 14.89 -0.03 -41.61
CA LEU A 64 15.61 -1.15 -42.22
C LEU A 64 16.72 -0.65 -43.13
N THR A 65 17.71 -1.52 -43.36
CA THR A 65 18.80 -1.29 -44.32
C THR A 65 18.62 -2.18 -45.56
N TYR A 66 18.60 -1.60 -46.76
CA TYR A 66 18.47 -2.32 -48.03
C TYR A 66 19.18 -1.60 -49.18
N GLY A 67 19.93 -2.34 -50.00
CA GLY A 67 20.53 -1.83 -51.23
C GLY A 67 21.52 -0.66 -51.04
N GLY A 68 22.24 -0.61 -49.91
CA GLY A 68 23.17 0.48 -49.59
C GLY A 68 22.52 1.71 -48.93
N TYR A 69 21.19 1.68 -48.73
CA TYR A 69 20.42 2.74 -48.11
C TYR A 69 19.82 2.32 -46.77
N GLN A 70 19.61 3.29 -45.89
CA GLN A 70 18.76 3.15 -44.70
C GLN A 70 17.45 3.88 -44.91
N TYR A 71 16.37 3.22 -44.49
CA TYR A 71 15.01 3.74 -44.53
C TYR A 71 14.47 3.81 -43.11
N VAL A 72 13.70 4.86 -42.82
CA VAL A 72 13.00 5.04 -41.53
C VAL A 72 11.58 5.52 -41.80
N ALA A 73 10.59 5.01 -41.09
CA ALA A 73 9.22 5.50 -41.11
C ALA A 73 8.79 5.82 -39.68
N PHE A 74 8.37 7.07 -39.45
CA PHE A 74 8.04 7.61 -38.13
C PHE A 74 6.96 8.69 -38.26
N TYR A 75 6.41 9.16 -37.14
CA TYR A 75 5.54 10.33 -37.11
C TYR A 75 6.33 11.56 -36.71
N ASP A 76 6.22 12.64 -37.46
CA ASP A 76 6.88 13.92 -37.17
C ASP A 76 6.18 14.68 -36.02
N PRO A 77 6.69 15.84 -35.55
CA PRO A 77 6.07 16.58 -34.45
C PRO A 77 4.62 17.03 -34.70
N ASP A 78 4.19 17.12 -35.96
CA ASP A 78 2.81 17.43 -36.35
C ASP A 78 1.94 16.16 -36.41
N ARG A 79 2.49 15.01 -35.97
CA ARG A 79 1.92 13.66 -36.00
C ARG A 79 1.77 13.10 -37.41
N GLN A 80 2.41 13.70 -38.41
CA GLN A 80 2.32 13.29 -39.80
C GLN A 80 3.29 12.13 -40.09
N LEU A 81 2.80 11.09 -40.77
CA LEU A 81 3.60 9.96 -41.20
C LEU A 81 4.67 10.42 -42.20
N THR A 82 5.93 10.22 -41.84
CA THR A 82 7.11 10.66 -42.58
C THR A 82 8.05 9.49 -42.83
N VAL A 83 8.51 9.35 -44.08
CA VAL A 83 9.50 8.36 -44.48
C VAL A 83 10.81 9.05 -44.82
N GLY A 84 11.91 8.58 -44.23
CA GLY A 84 13.27 9.02 -44.50
C GLY A 84 14.07 7.99 -45.28
N LYS A 85 14.96 8.46 -46.15
CA LYS A 85 16.00 7.67 -46.83
C LYS A 85 17.35 8.34 -46.69
N ARG A 86 18.40 7.57 -46.41
CA ARG A 86 19.80 8.01 -46.56
C ARG A 86 20.68 6.97 -47.20
N ASP A 87 21.75 7.41 -47.84
CA ASP A 87 22.89 6.56 -48.21
C ASP A 87 23.67 6.20 -46.93
N LEU A 88 24.09 4.93 -46.77
CA LEU A 88 24.89 4.50 -45.62
C LEU A 88 26.23 5.25 -45.49
N ALA A 89 26.78 5.76 -46.59
CA ALA A 89 28.00 6.57 -46.60
C ALA A 89 27.75 8.05 -46.26
N SER A 90 26.49 8.47 -46.11
CA SER A 90 26.08 9.84 -45.82
C SER A 90 25.35 9.95 -44.48
N THR A 91 25.44 11.13 -43.87
CA THR A 91 24.62 11.52 -42.71
C THR A 91 23.38 12.33 -43.11
N THR A 92 23.23 12.65 -44.41
CA THR A 92 22.13 13.47 -44.91
C THR A 92 20.91 12.61 -45.24
N TRP A 93 19.75 13.03 -44.74
CA TRP A 93 18.46 12.39 -44.96
C TRP A 93 17.61 13.12 -45.99
N GLN A 94 16.91 12.36 -46.82
CA GLN A 94 15.80 12.81 -47.65
C GLN A 94 14.49 12.36 -47.00
N PHE A 95 13.49 13.23 -46.93
CA PHE A 95 12.20 12.93 -46.31
C PHE A 95 11.05 13.11 -47.28
N TYR A 96 10.03 12.27 -47.14
CA TYR A 96 8.76 12.36 -47.83
C TYR A 96 7.62 12.20 -46.83
N LYS A 97 6.66 13.13 -46.83
CA LYS A 97 5.51 13.14 -45.92
C LYS A 97 4.27 12.59 -46.61
N LEU A 98 3.53 11.74 -45.92
CA LEU A 98 2.27 11.16 -46.39
C LEU A 98 1.09 11.86 -45.70
N ASP A 99 -0.05 11.93 -46.38
CA ASP A 99 -1.30 12.48 -45.82
C ASP A 99 -1.95 11.48 -44.87
N GLU A 100 -1.30 11.24 -43.73
CA GLU A 100 -1.73 10.31 -42.69
C GLU A 100 -1.20 10.79 -41.34
N TYR A 101 -2.06 10.85 -40.32
CA TYR A 101 -1.76 11.44 -39.02
C TYR A 101 -2.10 10.49 -37.87
N VAL A 102 -1.21 10.36 -36.89
CA VAL A 102 -1.39 9.44 -35.75
C VAL A 102 -2.22 10.06 -34.62
N ALA A 103 -3.08 9.24 -34.02
CA ALA A 103 -3.77 9.55 -32.77
C ALA A 103 -2.84 9.29 -31.55
N LEU A 104 -3.31 9.57 -30.34
CA LEU A 104 -2.59 9.24 -29.11
C LEU A 104 -2.80 7.77 -28.72
N ASP A 105 -2.32 6.87 -29.57
CA ASP A 105 -2.47 5.44 -29.36
C ASP A 105 -1.15 4.73 -29.71
N ALA A 106 -0.51 4.09 -28.73
CA ALA A 106 0.78 3.42 -28.96
C ALA A 106 0.65 2.19 -29.88
N HIS A 107 -0.56 1.65 -30.08
CA HIS A 107 -0.85 0.54 -31.00
C HIS A 107 -0.62 0.92 -32.46
N ASN A 108 -0.62 2.22 -32.78
CA ASN A 108 -0.60 2.76 -34.13
C ASN A 108 0.81 2.83 -34.75
N TYR A 109 1.70 1.91 -34.36
CA TYR A 109 3.05 1.81 -34.91
C TYR A 109 3.05 1.62 -36.43
N VAL A 110 4.20 1.90 -37.06
CA VAL A 110 4.43 1.67 -38.49
C VAL A 110 5.44 0.55 -38.71
N THR A 111 5.35 -0.17 -39.83
CA THR A 111 6.29 -1.22 -40.25
C THR A 111 6.64 -1.09 -41.74
N LEU A 112 7.89 -1.38 -42.07
CA LEU A 112 8.46 -1.37 -43.43
C LEU A 112 8.92 -2.76 -43.86
N ALA A 113 8.82 -3.04 -45.16
CA ALA A 113 9.49 -4.16 -45.81
C ALA A 113 9.91 -3.80 -47.23
N VAL A 114 10.82 -4.59 -47.81
CA VAL A 114 11.21 -4.46 -49.21
C VAL A 114 10.96 -5.78 -49.92
N ASP A 115 10.24 -5.79 -51.03
CA ASP A 115 9.98 -7.00 -51.81
C ASP A 115 11.21 -7.45 -52.63
N SER A 116 11.07 -8.56 -53.38
CA SER A 116 12.15 -9.11 -54.20
C SER A 116 12.54 -8.24 -55.41
N ALA A 117 11.70 -7.28 -55.81
CA ALA A 117 11.98 -6.33 -56.88
C ALA A 117 12.44 -4.95 -56.38
N GLY A 118 12.60 -4.78 -55.06
CA GLY A 118 13.08 -3.55 -54.44
C GLY A 118 12.00 -2.50 -54.16
N TYR A 119 10.71 -2.82 -54.31
CA TYR A 119 9.65 -1.92 -53.89
C TYR A 119 9.56 -1.91 -52.37
N ILE A 120 9.32 -0.73 -51.81
CA ILE A 120 9.17 -0.56 -50.36
C ILE A 120 7.68 -0.64 -50.04
N HIS A 121 7.36 -1.49 -49.06
CA HIS A 121 6.03 -1.72 -48.52
C HIS A 121 5.97 -1.10 -47.14
N MET A 122 4.86 -0.39 -46.83
CA MET A 122 4.66 0.23 -45.53
C MET A 122 3.22 0.03 -45.06
N SER A 123 3.04 -0.23 -43.78
CA SER A 123 1.72 -0.38 -43.16
C SER A 123 1.77 0.10 -41.71
N GLY A 124 0.69 0.70 -41.20
CA GLY A 124 0.69 1.27 -39.85
C GLY A 124 -0.52 2.15 -39.55
N ASN A 125 -0.51 2.80 -38.39
CA ASN A 125 -1.57 3.68 -37.90
C ASN A 125 -2.94 3.00 -37.73
N MET A 126 -2.96 1.79 -37.18
CA MET A 126 -4.17 0.96 -37.07
C MET A 126 -4.32 0.29 -35.71
N HIS A 127 -5.45 0.58 -35.05
CA HIS A 127 -5.98 -0.15 -33.91
C HIS A 127 -7.49 -0.27 -34.10
N VAL A 128 -7.93 -1.45 -34.59
CA VAL A 128 -9.31 -1.71 -35.03
C VAL A 128 -9.76 -0.68 -36.08
N ASN A 129 -8.92 -0.47 -37.10
CA ASN A 129 -9.20 0.48 -38.18
C ASN A 129 -9.20 -0.22 -39.56
N PRO A 130 -9.75 0.42 -40.59
CA PRO A 130 -9.57 -0.04 -41.96
C PRO A 130 -8.08 -0.12 -42.34
N LEU A 131 -7.73 -1.07 -43.21
CA LEU A 131 -6.36 -1.29 -43.68
C LEU A 131 -5.73 0.01 -44.22
N LYS A 132 -4.52 0.27 -43.76
CA LYS A 132 -3.66 1.37 -44.19
C LYS A 132 -2.34 0.81 -44.69
N TYR A 133 -2.19 0.77 -46.01
CA TYR A 133 -1.06 0.16 -46.68
C TYR A 133 -0.59 1.05 -47.84
N TRP A 134 0.73 1.18 -47.97
CA TRP A 134 1.40 1.94 -49.02
C TRP A 134 2.49 1.09 -49.67
N ARG A 135 2.74 1.35 -50.95
CA ARG A 135 3.84 0.76 -51.71
C ARG A 135 4.47 1.82 -52.59
N THR A 136 5.78 1.77 -52.80
CA THR A 136 6.42 2.60 -53.81
C THR A 136 6.00 2.17 -55.22
N GLU A 137 5.89 3.12 -56.15
CA GLU A 137 5.71 2.81 -57.59
C GLU A 137 7.03 2.66 -58.32
N ILE A 138 8.12 3.17 -57.74
CA ILE A 138 9.49 3.04 -58.22
C ILE A 138 10.32 2.34 -57.13
N PRO A 139 11.06 1.26 -57.45
CA PRO A 139 11.90 0.57 -56.47
C PRO A 139 12.85 1.51 -55.73
N GLY A 140 12.83 1.45 -54.39
CA GLY A 140 13.69 2.26 -53.51
C GLY A 140 13.42 3.77 -53.47
N ASP A 141 12.43 4.31 -54.20
CA ASP A 141 12.12 5.75 -54.21
C ASP A 141 10.97 6.09 -53.26
N ILE A 142 11.32 6.71 -52.13
CA ILE A 142 10.37 7.11 -51.08
C ILE A 142 9.37 8.19 -51.54
N THR A 143 9.64 8.93 -52.61
CA THR A 143 8.70 9.95 -53.13
C THR A 143 7.58 9.35 -53.97
N SER A 144 7.72 8.08 -54.35
CA SER A 144 6.76 7.34 -55.18
C SER A 144 5.77 6.50 -54.37
N PHE A 145 5.67 6.72 -53.05
CA PHE A 145 4.69 6.00 -52.23
C PHE A 145 3.27 6.37 -52.65
N VAL A 146 2.48 5.34 -52.94
CA VAL A 146 1.04 5.43 -53.20
C VAL A 146 0.27 4.59 -52.20
N ARG A 147 -0.90 5.08 -51.79
CA ARG A 147 -1.81 4.34 -50.90
C ARG A 147 -2.52 3.26 -51.71
N VAL A 148 -2.46 2.03 -51.22
CA VAL A 148 -3.16 0.88 -51.78
C VAL A 148 -4.32 0.57 -50.85
N THR A 149 -5.56 0.70 -51.35
CA THR A 149 -6.78 0.69 -50.52
C THR A 149 -7.23 -0.69 -50.07
N SER A 150 -6.69 -1.76 -50.66
CA SER A 150 -7.00 -3.14 -50.30
C SER A 150 -5.84 -4.06 -50.65
N MET A 151 -5.63 -5.11 -49.86
CA MET A 151 -4.74 -6.21 -50.23
C MET A 151 -5.53 -7.28 -50.99
N VAL A 152 -6.40 -7.99 -50.28
CA VAL A 152 -7.31 -9.02 -50.79
C VAL A 152 -8.74 -8.47 -50.89
N GLY A 153 -9.08 -7.42 -50.13
CA GLY A 153 -10.38 -6.74 -50.16
C GLY A 153 -11.45 -7.33 -49.25
N THR A 154 -11.12 -8.34 -48.45
CA THR A 154 -12.00 -8.92 -47.41
C THR A 154 -11.25 -9.00 -46.09
N GLU A 155 -11.98 -8.86 -44.97
CA GLU A 155 -11.39 -8.89 -43.61
C GLU A 155 -10.29 -7.85 -43.39
N GLU A 156 -10.49 -6.64 -43.94
CA GLU A 156 -9.55 -5.51 -43.90
C GLU A 156 -10.15 -4.26 -43.23
N GLY A 157 -11.31 -4.41 -42.57
CA GLY A 157 -12.03 -3.30 -41.93
C GLY A 157 -11.62 -3.02 -40.47
N ASN A 158 -11.06 -4.02 -39.79
CA ASN A 158 -10.76 -3.99 -38.35
C ASN A 158 -9.34 -4.47 -38.05
N VAL A 159 -8.34 -3.88 -38.72
CA VAL A 159 -6.94 -4.28 -38.70
C VAL A 159 -6.23 -3.74 -37.45
N THR A 160 -5.37 -4.57 -36.85
CA THR A 160 -4.41 -4.20 -35.80
C THR A 160 -3.12 -5.03 -35.99
N TYR A 161 -1.98 -4.50 -35.55
CA TYR A 161 -0.67 -5.17 -35.53
C TYR A 161 -0.18 -5.68 -36.89
N PRO A 162 0.08 -4.78 -37.86
CA PRO A 162 0.66 -5.16 -39.13
C PRO A 162 2.08 -5.72 -38.96
N LEU A 163 2.39 -6.83 -39.63
CA LEU A 163 3.71 -7.45 -39.62
C LEU A 163 4.06 -7.98 -41.01
N PHE A 164 5.15 -7.51 -41.59
CA PHE A 164 5.74 -8.10 -42.80
C PHE A 164 6.69 -9.24 -42.43
N MET A 165 6.65 -10.33 -43.20
CA MET A 165 7.56 -11.47 -43.08
C MET A 165 8.04 -11.89 -44.46
N LYS A 166 9.19 -12.57 -44.55
CA LYS A 166 9.69 -13.13 -45.81
C LYS A 166 9.83 -14.64 -45.71
N LEU A 167 9.41 -15.34 -46.75
CA LEU A 167 9.74 -16.75 -46.93
C LEU A 167 11.19 -16.91 -47.44
N PRO A 168 11.82 -18.09 -47.25
CA PRO A 168 13.18 -18.34 -47.73
C PRO A 168 13.32 -18.18 -49.26
N ASP A 169 12.23 -18.39 -49.98
CA ASP A 169 12.14 -18.21 -51.44
C ASP A 169 11.99 -16.73 -51.87
N GLY A 170 11.96 -15.80 -50.92
CA GLY A 170 11.89 -14.35 -51.16
C GLY A 170 10.48 -13.78 -51.28
N ARG A 171 9.42 -14.60 -51.20
CA ARG A 171 8.04 -14.09 -51.16
C ARG A 171 7.79 -13.28 -49.90
N LEU A 172 7.04 -12.19 -50.06
CA LEU A 172 6.66 -11.30 -48.97
C LEU A 172 5.28 -11.70 -48.43
N LEU A 173 5.18 -11.87 -47.12
CA LEU A 173 3.95 -12.12 -46.39
C LEU A 173 3.56 -10.89 -45.57
N PHE A 174 2.26 -10.76 -45.31
CA PHE A 174 1.71 -9.74 -44.43
C PHE A 174 0.72 -10.37 -43.46
N SER A 175 1.06 -10.30 -42.17
CA SER A 175 0.26 -10.82 -41.08
C SER A 175 -0.40 -9.66 -40.34
N TYR A 176 -1.67 -9.83 -39.94
CA TYR A 176 -2.39 -8.84 -39.16
C TYR A 176 -3.54 -9.49 -38.38
N ARG A 177 -3.95 -8.84 -37.28
CA ARG A 177 -5.16 -9.21 -36.55
C ARG A 177 -6.37 -8.50 -37.16
N ASN A 178 -7.42 -9.25 -37.49
CA ASN A 178 -8.73 -8.73 -37.82
C ASN A 178 -9.69 -8.91 -36.62
N GLY A 179 -10.12 -7.81 -36.00
CA GLY A 179 -11.00 -7.81 -34.82
C GLY A 179 -10.42 -7.06 -33.61
N SER A 180 -11.09 -7.18 -32.46
CA SER A 180 -10.72 -6.52 -31.20
C SER A 180 -10.05 -7.48 -30.21
N SER A 181 -9.52 -6.97 -29.08
CA SER A 181 -9.07 -7.84 -27.99
C SER A 181 -10.21 -8.71 -27.48
N GLY A 182 -9.96 -10.00 -27.26
CA GLY A 182 -10.96 -11.01 -26.89
C GLY A 182 -11.73 -11.62 -28.07
N ASN A 183 -11.60 -11.06 -29.28
CA ASN A 183 -12.31 -11.52 -30.47
C ASN A 183 -11.58 -11.07 -31.76
N GLY A 184 -10.40 -11.65 -32.02
CA GLY A 184 -9.57 -11.32 -33.17
C GLY A 184 -8.95 -12.53 -33.84
N ASN A 185 -9.01 -12.56 -35.17
CA ASN A 185 -8.42 -13.61 -36.00
C ASN A 185 -7.07 -13.15 -36.56
N GLN A 186 -6.04 -13.99 -36.48
CA GLN A 186 -4.76 -13.72 -37.12
C GLN A 186 -4.77 -14.23 -38.56
N LEU A 187 -4.66 -13.30 -39.51
CA LEU A 187 -4.69 -13.56 -40.95
C LEU A 187 -3.30 -13.35 -41.55
N ILE A 188 -2.97 -14.10 -42.61
CA ILE A 188 -1.73 -13.97 -43.37
C ILE A 188 -2.05 -13.88 -44.86
N ASN A 189 -1.52 -12.84 -45.51
CA ASN A 189 -1.56 -12.64 -46.95
C ASN A 189 -0.17 -12.88 -47.56
N VAL A 190 -0.11 -13.23 -48.85
CA VAL A 190 1.12 -13.34 -49.64
C VAL A 190 1.08 -12.39 -50.82
N TYR A 191 2.21 -11.76 -51.10
CA TYR A 191 2.38 -10.82 -52.21
C TYR A 191 3.03 -11.50 -53.40
N ASP A 192 2.44 -11.31 -54.57
CA ASP A 192 3.06 -11.64 -55.85
C ASP A 192 3.70 -10.38 -56.45
N THR A 193 5.03 -10.34 -56.45
CA THR A 193 5.83 -9.22 -56.97
C THR A 193 5.59 -8.96 -58.46
N THR A 194 5.23 -9.99 -59.25
CA THR A 194 5.05 -9.87 -60.71
C THR A 194 3.73 -9.19 -61.04
N SER A 195 2.62 -9.71 -60.48
CA SER A 195 1.28 -9.13 -60.67
C SER A 195 1.04 -7.89 -59.80
N LYS A 196 1.89 -7.67 -58.78
CA LYS A 196 1.77 -6.60 -57.78
C LYS A 196 0.48 -6.68 -56.96
N THR A 197 -0.01 -7.90 -56.73
CA THR A 197 -1.26 -8.19 -56.01
C THR A 197 -1.01 -9.01 -54.75
N TRP A 198 -1.96 -8.96 -53.82
CA TRP A 198 -1.99 -9.79 -52.61
C TRP A 198 -3.06 -10.87 -52.74
N SER A 199 -2.80 -12.05 -52.18
CA SER A 199 -3.78 -13.13 -52.00
C SER A 199 -3.71 -13.68 -50.58
N ARG A 200 -4.76 -14.38 -50.14
CA ARG A 200 -4.78 -15.02 -48.83
C ARG A 200 -3.78 -16.19 -48.83
N PHE A 201 -2.88 -16.23 -47.85
CA PHE A 201 -1.87 -17.28 -47.76
C PHE A 201 -2.39 -18.54 -47.06
N LEU A 202 -3.20 -18.35 -46.01
CA LEU A 202 -3.87 -19.45 -45.29
C LEU A 202 -5.35 -19.52 -45.65
N ALA A 203 -5.87 -20.73 -45.85
CA ALA A 203 -7.30 -20.95 -46.14
C ALA A 203 -8.21 -20.70 -44.92
N ALA A 204 -7.65 -20.74 -43.71
CA ALA A 204 -8.32 -20.49 -42.43
C ALA A 204 -7.43 -19.57 -41.58
N PRO A 205 -7.99 -18.84 -40.59
CA PRO A 205 -7.18 -18.08 -39.65
C PRO A 205 -6.24 -18.99 -38.86
N MET A 206 -5.11 -18.44 -38.41
CA MET A 206 -4.11 -19.22 -37.67
C MET A 206 -4.58 -19.59 -36.26
N PHE A 207 -5.28 -18.67 -35.60
CA PHE A 207 -5.88 -18.88 -34.27
C PHE A 207 -7.37 -18.58 -34.31
N ASP A 208 -8.13 -19.35 -33.55
CA ASP A 208 -9.54 -19.08 -33.24
C ASP A 208 -9.69 -19.01 -31.71
N GLY A 209 -10.06 -17.84 -31.22
CA GLY A 209 -10.31 -17.58 -29.81
C GLY A 209 -11.70 -17.99 -29.35
N GLU A 210 -12.53 -18.55 -30.22
CA GLU A 210 -13.88 -19.06 -29.96
C GLU A 210 -14.82 -17.98 -29.39
N SER A 211 -14.58 -16.70 -29.74
CA SER A 211 -15.25 -15.52 -29.15
C SER A 211 -15.08 -15.38 -27.62
N LEU A 212 -14.13 -16.09 -27.02
CA LEU A 212 -13.86 -16.09 -25.58
C LEU A 212 -12.52 -15.45 -25.22
N ARG A 213 -11.57 -15.40 -26.16
CA ARG A 213 -10.19 -14.97 -25.89
C ARG A 213 -9.44 -14.56 -27.16
N SER A 214 -8.19 -14.14 -27.02
CA SER A 214 -7.28 -13.86 -28.15
C SER A 214 -5.89 -14.44 -27.92
N ALA A 215 -5.24 -14.84 -29.00
CA ALA A 215 -3.83 -15.23 -28.99
C ALA A 215 -2.93 -14.02 -29.22
N TYR A 216 -1.85 -13.90 -28.45
CA TYR A 216 -0.82 -12.88 -28.60
C TYR A 216 0.54 -13.55 -28.86
N THR A 217 1.01 -13.45 -30.11
CA THR A 217 2.18 -14.16 -30.59
C THR A 217 3.48 -13.43 -30.30
N SER A 218 4.56 -14.19 -30.09
CA SER A 218 5.92 -13.73 -30.32
C SER A 218 6.12 -13.37 -31.80
N ALA A 219 7.25 -12.75 -32.12
CA ALA A 219 7.71 -12.68 -33.51
C ALA A 219 7.90 -14.11 -34.07
N THR A 220 7.48 -14.33 -35.31
CA THR A 220 7.76 -15.57 -36.05
C THR A 220 9.24 -15.59 -36.44
N ARG A 221 9.98 -16.63 -36.04
CA ARG A 221 11.41 -16.76 -36.36
C ARG A 221 11.68 -18.02 -37.17
N LEU A 222 12.46 -17.87 -38.24
CA LEU A 222 13.02 -18.99 -38.99
C LEU A 222 14.27 -19.49 -38.27
N GLY A 223 14.26 -20.72 -37.79
CA GLY A 223 15.40 -21.41 -37.21
C GLY A 223 16.38 -21.90 -38.27
N ALA A 224 17.61 -22.21 -37.86
CA ALA A 224 18.61 -22.80 -38.76
C ALA A 224 18.27 -24.25 -39.16
N ASP A 225 17.28 -24.86 -38.50
CA ASP A 225 16.67 -26.14 -38.86
C ASP A 225 15.72 -26.03 -40.08
N GLY A 226 15.50 -24.81 -40.58
CA GLY A 226 14.63 -24.53 -41.72
C GLY A 226 13.15 -24.45 -41.36
N LYS A 227 12.79 -24.38 -40.08
CA LYS A 227 11.40 -24.23 -39.63
C LYS A 227 11.13 -22.85 -39.06
N PHE A 228 9.89 -22.42 -39.19
CA PHE A 228 9.35 -21.26 -38.53
C PHE A 228 8.81 -21.65 -37.15
N HIS A 229 9.14 -20.86 -36.14
CA HIS A 229 8.76 -21.08 -34.75
C HIS A 229 7.94 -19.91 -34.24
N ILE A 230 6.85 -20.22 -33.53
CA ILE A 230 5.96 -19.23 -32.92
C ILE A 230 5.63 -19.66 -31.48
N GLY A 231 5.81 -18.75 -30.53
CA GLY A 231 5.24 -18.87 -29.19
C GLY A 231 4.09 -17.89 -29.03
N TRP A 232 3.14 -18.17 -28.13
CA TRP A 232 2.07 -17.22 -27.81
C TRP A 232 1.49 -17.45 -26.41
N VAL A 233 0.77 -16.45 -25.93
CA VAL A 233 -0.11 -16.57 -24.76
C VAL A 233 -1.56 -16.33 -25.18
N TRP A 234 -2.48 -16.85 -24.38
CA TRP A 234 -3.90 -16.59 -24.52
C TRP A 234 -4.34 -15.49 -23.57
N ARG A 235 -5.35 -14.70 -23.94
CA ARG A 235 -5.92 -13.66 -23.07
C ARG A 235 -7.43 -13.68 -23.14
N ASP A 236 -8.08 -13.83 -21.99
CA ASP A 236 -9.54 -14.00 -21.92
C ASP A 236 -10.30 -12.67 -22.04
N THR A 237 -9.76 -11.55 -21.56
CA THR A 237 -10.42 -10.23 -21.61
C THR A 237 -9.48 -9.14 -22.15
N PRO A 238 -9.91 -7.88 -22.32
CA PRO A 238 -8.98 -6.80 -22.65
C PRO A 238 -7.85 -6.59 -21.62
N GLY A 239 -8.07 -6.95 -20.35
CA GLY A 239 -7.08 -6.80 -19.27
C GLY A 239 -5.87 -7.72 -19.45
N ALA A 240 -4.66 -7.14 -19.36
CA ALA A 240 -3.41 -7.89 -19.54
C ALA A 240 -3.17 -8.92 -18.43
N GLU A 241 -3.74 -8.73 -17.25
CA GLU A 241 -3.72 -9.70 -16.15
C GLU A 241 -4.44 -11.00 -16.51
N THR A 242 -5.31 -11.00 -17.53
CA THR A 242 -6.00 -12.21 -18.00
C THR A 242 -5.22 -13.03 -19.02
N ASN A 243 -3.94 -12.67 -19.25
CA ASN A 243 -3.03 -13.52 -20.00
C ASN A 243 -2.81 -14.85 -19.26
N SER A 244 -2.72 -15.94 -20.01
CA SER A 244 -2.55 -17.30 -19.50
C SER A 244 -1.86 -18.18 -20.55
N LYS A 245 -1.45 -19.38 -20.12
CA LYS A 245 -0.97 -20.50 -20.95
C LYS A 245 0.01 -20.10 -22.05
N LEU A 246 1.31 -20.28 -21.78
CA LEU A 246 2.33 -20.20 -22.81
C LEU A 246 2.23 -21.42 -23.73
N SER A 247 2.18 -21.17 -25.04
CA SER A 247 1.96 -22.17 -26.08
C SER A 247 3.00 -22.07 -27.20
N TYR A 248 3.16 -23.13 -27.99
CA TYR A 248 4.18 -23.23 -29.06
C TYR A 248 3.69 -24.03 -30.29
N MET A 249 4.21 -23.67 -31.46
CA MET A 249 4.09 -24.46 -32.70
C MET A 249 5.25 -24.16 -33.66
N GLU A 250 5.48 -25.08 -34.59
CA GLU A 250 6.48 -24.95 -35.64
C GLU A 250 5.95 -25.38 -37.02
N SER A 251 6.55 -24.86 -38.09
CA SER A 251 6.16 -25.19 -39.47
C SER A 251 7.31 -25.02 -40.45
N ALA A 252 7.46 -25.91 -41.42
CA ALA A 252 8.45 -25.76 -42.50
C ALA A 252 8.00 -24.79 -43.61
N ASP A 253 6.71 -24.53 -43.73
CA ASP A 253 6.11 -23.81 -44.87
C ASP A 253 5.07 -22.74 -44.46
N LEU A 254 4.90 -22.51 -43.16
CA LEU A 254 3.86 -21.66 -42.53
C LEU A 254 2.41 -22.09 -42.79
N GLN A 255 2.17 -23.21 -43.46
CA GLN A 255 0.83 -23.74 -43.78
C GLN A 255 0.51 -24.97 -42.94
N ASN A 256 1.47 -25.89 -42.86
CA ASN A 256 1.38 -27.13 -42.12
C ASN A 256 2.12 -26.98 -40.79
N TRP A 257 1.36 -27.00 -39.69
CA TRP A 257 1.90 -26.77 -38.35
C TRP A 257 2.02 -28.07 -37.57
N THR A 258 3.04 -28.16 -36.73
CA THR A 258 3.24 -29.26 -35.79
C THR A 258 3.54 -28.73 -34.39
N THR A 259 3.29 -29.57 -33.39
CA THR A 259 3.85 -29.39 -32.05
C THR A 259 5.37 -29.54 -32.08
N SER A 260 6.03 -29.20 -30.98
CA SER A 260 7.45 -29.43 -30.74
C SER A 260 7.86 -30.91 -30.74
N SER A 261 6.89 -31.83 -30.62
CA SER A 261 7.06 -33.28 -30.73
C SER A 261 6.75 -33.84 -32.12
N GLY A 262 6.48 -32.96 -33.10
CA GLY A 262 6.17 -33.34 -34.48
C GLY A 262 4.74 -33.82 -34.71
N GLN A 263 3.82 -33.64 -33.75
CA GLN A 263 2.41 -33.99 -33.97
C GLN A 263 1.72 -32.93 -34.83
N PRO A 264 0.98 -33.31 -35.88
CA PRO A 264 0.25 -32.35 -36.71
C PRO A 264 -0.77 -31.53 -35.92
N LEU A 265 -0.84 -30.23 -36.21
CA LEU A 265 -1.82 -29.30 -35.67
C LEU A 265 -2.75 -28.83 -36.80
N GLN A 266 -4.06 -28.91 -36.56
CA GLN A 266 -5.08 -28.47 -37.52
C GLN A 266 -5.46 -27.02 -37.25
N LEU A 267 -5.40 -26.18 -38.29
CA LEU A 267 -5.88 -24.79 -38.21
C LEU A 267 -7.42 -24.72 -38.29
N PRO A 268 -8.06 -23.77 -37.58
CA PRO A 268 -7.44 -22.82 -36.65
C PRO A 268 -7.04 -23.46 -35.31
N ILE A 269 -5.95 -22.98 -34.71
CA ILE A 269 -5.54 -23.43 -33.36
C ILE A 269 -6.46 -22.78 -32.32
N THR A 270 -7.01 -23.59 -31.42
CA THR A 270 -7.83 -23.15 -30.28
C THR A 270 -7.05 -23.30 -28.97
N TYR A 271 -7.62 -22.78 -27.88
CA TYR A 271 -7.06 -22.95 -26.54
C TYR A 271 -6.89 -24.42 -26.13
N SER A 272 -7.77 -25.29 -26.62
CA SER A 272 -7.79 -26.71 -26.28
C SER A 272 -6.82 -27.55 -27.12
N THR A 273 -6.53 -27.10 -28.36
CA THR A 273 -5.68 -27.82 -29.32
C THR A 273 -4.22 -27.33 -29.32
N SER A 274 -3.93 -26.20 -28.69
CA SER A 274 -2.56 -25.67 -28.56
C SER A 274 -1.66 -26.58 -27.70
N GLU A 275 -0.42 -26.79 -28.11
CA GLU A 275 0.60 -27.36 -27.24
C GLU A 275 0.87 -26.41 -26.05
N VAL A 276 0.94 -26.98 -24.85
CA VAL A 276 1.27 -26.22 -23.63
C VAL A 276 2.76 -26.29 -23.37
N VAL A 277 3.40 -25.12 -23.29
CA VAL A 277 4.81 -24.96 -22.87
C VAL A 277 4.88 -24.77 -21.36
N ASP A 278 4.09 -23.81 -20.85
CA ASP A 278 3.95 -23.53 -19.42
C ASP A 278 2.47 -23.24 -19.11
N PRO A 279 1.81 -24.01 -18.24
CA PRO A 279 0.39 -23.86 -17.90
C PRO A 279 0.13 -22.70 -16.94
N VAL A 280 0.63 -21.49 -17.27
CA VAL A 280 0.45 -20.31 -16.41
C VAL A 280 -1.03 -19.92 -16.34
N GLU A 281 -1.55 -19.74 -15.14
CA GLU A 281 -2.94 -19.33 -14.91
C GLU A 281 -3.15 -17.83 -15.15
N SER A 282 -4.40 -17.45 -15.38
CA SER A 282 -4.79 -16.05 -15.43
C SER A 282 -4.46 -15.37 -14.09
N LYS A 283 -4.03 -14.11 -14.13
CA LYS A 283 -3.57 -13.29 -12.99
C LYS A 283 -2.27 -13.78 -12.33
N SER A 284 -1.52 -14.67 -12.97
CA SER A 284 -0.21 -15.16 -12.47
C SER A 284 1.01 -14.45 -13.08
N GLY A 285 0.83 -13.20 -13.56
CA GLY A 285 1.95 -12.32 -13.93
C GLY A 285 2.55 -12.55 -15.32
N ILE A 286 1.97 -13.43 -16.15
CA ILE A 286 2.45 -13.60 -17.53
C ILE A 286 2.01 -12.45 -18.43
N LEU A 287 2.95 -11.87 -19.17
CA LEU A 287 2.68 -10.80 -20.12
C LEU A 287 2.73 -11.31 -21.56
N ASN A 288 1.96 -10.68 -22.44
CA ASN A 288 1.91 -10.94 -23.89
C ASN A 288 3.16 -10.45 -24.65
N ASN A 289 4.32 -10.44 -24.01
CA ASN A 289 5.60 -9.98 -24.55
C ASN A 289 6.60 -11.14 -24.69
N VAL A 290 6.10 -12.32 -25.07
CA VAL A 290 6.90 -13.54 -25.24
C VAL A 290 7.95 -13.33 -26.34
N LYS A 291 9.19 -13.79 -26.09
CA LYS A 291 10.30 -13.75 -27.04
C LYS A 291 10.68 -15.17 -27.48
N MET A 292 10.91 -15.33 -28.78
CA MET A 292 11.39 -16.57 -29.40
C MET A 292 12.88 -16.44 -29.68
N GLY A 293 13.67 -17.42 -29.26
CA GLY A 293 15.11 -17.47 -29.40
C GLY A 293 15.63 -18.88 -29.67
N PHE A 294 16.94 -19.03 -29.80
CA PHE A 294 17.58 -20.31 -30.10
C PHE A 294 18.89 -20.50 -29.32
N ASP A 295 19.15 -21.74 -28.89
CA ASP A 295 20.45 -22.14 -28.35
C ASP A 295 21.48 -22.46 -29.45
N SER A 296 22.71 -22.85 -29.06
CA SER A 296 23.79 -23.12 -30.02
C SER A 296 23.52 -24.34 -30.91
N ALA A 297 22.64 -25.24 -30.47
CA ALA A 297 22.16 -26.39 -31.21
C ALA A 297 20.89 -26.08 -32.02
N ASN A 298 20.45 -24.81 -32.05
CA ASN A 298 19.24 -24.33 -32.69
C ASN A 298 17.93 -24.87 -32.10
N ASN A 299 17.93 -25.30 -30.84
CA ASN A 299 16.68 -25.62 -30.16
C ASN A 299 15.93 -24.34 -29.80
N PRO A 300 14.59 -24.32 -29.97
CA PRO A 300 13.77 -23.15 -29.65
C PRO A 300 13.74 -22.88 -28.13
N ILE A 301 13.84 -21.60 -27.77
CA ILE A 301 13.70 -21.10 -26.40
C ILE A 301 12.64 -20.00 -26.38
N LEU A 302 11.69 -20.10 -25.44
CA LEU A 302 10.70 -19.07 -25.17
C LEU A 302 11.05 -18.32 -23.89
N THR A 303 11.19 -17.00 -23.96
CA THR A 303 11.47 -16.13 -22.81
C THR A 303 10.26 -15.25 -22.50
N TYR A 304 9.88 -15.17 -21.22
CA TYR A 304 8.64 -14.49 -20.76
C TYR A 304 8.78 -14.09 -19.28
N ILE A 305 7.89 -13.24 -18.78
CA ILE A 305 7.76 -12.99 -17.34
C ILE A 305 6.60 -13.81 -16.77
N LYS A 306 6.65 -14.15 -15.48
CA LYS A 306 5.50 -14.52 -14.65
C LYS A 306 5.81 -14.29 -13.17
N PHE A 307 4.83 -14.49 -12.31
CA PHE A 307 5.07 -14.53 -10.87
C PHE A 307 5.73 -15.85 -10.46
N ASP A 308 6.68 -15.79 -9.53
CA ASP A 308 7.21 -16.97 -8.85
C ASP A 308 6.26 -17.46 -7.74
N GLY A 309 6.69 -18.48 -6.97
CA GLY A 309 5.91 -19.03 -5.85
C GLY A 309 5.61 -18.01 -4.76
N ASP A 310 6.42 -16.94 -4.70
CA ASP A 310 6.29 -15.84 -3.77
C ASP A 310 5.55 -14.64 -4.42
N GLY A 311 5.06 -14.72 -5.66
CA GLY A 311 4.32 -13.60 -6.27
C GLY A 311 5.20 -12.49 -6.86
N ASP A 312 6.54 -12.62 -6.82
CA ASP A 312 7.45 -11.64 -7.41
C ASP A 312 7.59 -11.82 -8.92
N THR A 313 7.77 -10.73 -9.66
CA THR A 313 7.87 -10.80 -11.13
C THR A 313 9.27 -11.20 -11.56
N GLN A 314 9.38 -12.40 -12.16
CA GLN A 314 10.64 -12.94 -12.66
C GLN A 314 10.61 -13.11 -14.17
N ILE A 315 11.81 -13.10 -14.78
CA ILE A 315 12.00 -13.61 -16.13
C ILE A 315 12.20 -15.12 -16.07
N TYR A 316 11.50 -15.84 -16.94
CA TYR A 316 11.62 -17.27 -17.17
C TYR A 316 12.02 -17.54 -18.62
N SER A 317 12.70 -18.66 -18.84
CA SER A 317 12.88 -19.25 -20.16
C SER A 317 12.43 -20.71 -20.16
N SER A 318 11.79 -21.13 -21.25
CA SER A 318 11.40 -22.52 -21.48
C SER A 318 12.11 -23.09 -22.69
N ARG A 319 12.70 -24.29 -22.53
CA ARG A 319 13.36 -25.06 -23.60
C ARG A 319 12.90 -26.51 -23.56
N ARG A 320 12.70 -27.11 -24.72
CA ARG A 320 12.33 -28.52 -24.84
C ARG A 320 13.55 -29.43 -24.70
N ASN A 321 13.42 -30.53 -23.95
CA ASN A 321 14.37 -31.64 -23.90
C ASN A 321 13.69 -32.97 -24.24
N THR A 322 14.32 -34.11 -23.97
CA THR A 322 13.76 -35.45 -24.29
C THR A 322 12.47 -35.79 -23.53
N VAL A 323 12.19 -35.17 -22.38
CA VAL A 323 10.98 -35.41 -21.57
C VAL A 323 9.85 -34.42 -21.83
N GLY A 324 10.13 -33.28 -22.46
CA GLY A 324 9.14 -32.25 -22.80
C GLY A 324 9.69 -30.83 -22.65
N TRP A 325 8.81 -29.83 -22.58
CA TRP A 325 9.19 -28.47 -22.23
C TRP A 325 9.64 -28.40 -20.77
N GLN A 326 10.74 -27.69 -20.52
CA GLN A 326 11.25 -27.40 -19.19
C GLN A 326 11.34 -25.89 -19.01
N THR A 327 10.92 -25.41 -17.85
CA THR A 327 10.91 -23.98 -17.51
C THR A 327 11.99 -23.67 -16.47
N TYR A 328 12.72 -22.59 -16.69
CA TYR A 328 13.83 -22.14 -15.86
C TYR A 328 13.58 -20.69 -15.44
N GLN A 329 13.55 -20.44 -14.14
CA GLN A 329 13.57 -19.08 -13.60
C GLN A 329 14.98 -18.50 -13.79
N MET A 330 15.08 -17.31 -14.39
CA MET A 330 16.35 -16.69 -14.75
C MET A 330 16.77 -15.56 -13.81
N THR A 331 15.81 -15.03 -13.05
CA THR A 331 15.99 -13.92 -12.14
C THR A 331 15.48 -14.29 -10.75
N ASP A 332 16.00 -13.62 -9.74
CA ASP A 332 15.54 -13.70 -8.35
C ASP A 332 15.35 -12.26 -7.85
N TRP A 333 14.45 -11.55 -8.53
CA TRP A 333 14.12 -10.16 -8.25
C TRP A 333 13.08 -10.06 -7.15
N ILE A 334 13.12 -8.96 -6.42
CA ILE A 334 12.12 -8.63 -5.42
C ILE A 334 11.17 -7.59 -6.01
N GLY A 335 9.87 -7.82 -5.86
CA GLY A 335 8.82 -6.89 -6.25
C GLY A 335 7.91 -7.44 -7.34
N ARG A 336 6.63 -7.15 -7.17
CA ARG A 336 5.57 -7.50 -8.09
C ARG A 336 5.27 -6.35 -9.05
N TRP A 337 5.30 -6.62 -10.35
CA TRP A 337 4.73 -5.74 -11.37
C TRP A 337 3.31 -6.18 -11.67
N ASP A 338 2.34 -5.53 -11.04
CA ASP A 338 0.92 -5.80 -11.27
C ASP A 338 0.37 -4.92 -12.40
N PHE A 339 0.19 -5.51 -13.59
CA PHE A 339 -0.17 -4.77 -14.81
C PHE A 339 -1.66 -4.84 -15.18
N ASN A 340 -2.53 -4.84 -14.16
CA ASN A 340 -3.99 -4.93 -14.30
C ASN A 340 -4.60 -3.90 -15.27
N GLY A 341 -5.69 -4.27 -15.94
CA GLY A 341 -6.54 -3.42 -16.78
C GLY A 341 -6.06 -3.24 -18.23
N GLY A 342 -6.84 -2.49 -19.00
CA GLY A 342 -6.60 -2.26 -20.44
C GLY A 342 -5.68 -1.08 -20.77
N GLY A 343 -5.51 -0.83 -22.06
CA GLY A 343 -4.68 0.26 -22.60
C GLY A 343 -3.19 -0.08 -22.64
N SER A 344 -2.40 0.86 -23.15
CA SER A 344 -0.94 0.71 -23.25
C SER A 344 -0.28 0.73 -21.87
N LEU A 345 0.42 -0.35 -21.52
CA LEU A 345 1.08 -0.53 -20.22
C LEU A 345 2.44 0.21 -20.15
N PRO A 346 2.83 0.74 -18.97
CA PRO A 346 4.16 1.29 -18.77
C PRO A 346 5.23 0.19 -18.85
N ASN A 347 6.36 0.48 -19.49
CA ASN A 347 7.46 -0.50 -19.66
C ASN A 347 8.33 -0.59 -18.40
N VAL A 348 7.86 -1.32 -17.38
CA VAL A 348 8.63 -1.53 -16.13
C VAL A 348 9.79 -2.51 -16.34
N ILE A 349 9.47 -3.67 -16.92
CA ILE A 349 10.44 -4.72 -17.28
C ILE A 349 10.38 -4.93 -18.80
N SER A 350 11.54 -4.84 -19.44
CA SER A 350 11.72 -5.25 -20.84
C SER A 350 12.69 -6.42 -20.93
N MET A 351 12.45 -7.35 -21.85
CA MET A 351 13.29 -8.51 -22.10
C MET A 351 13.47 -8.76 -23.60
N GLY A 352 14.63 -9.28 -23.96
CA GLY A 352 14.92 -9.84 -25.28
C GLY A 352 14.76 -11.37 -25.29
N SER A 353 14.93 -11.97 -26.46
CA SER A 353 15.06 -13.42 -26.60
C SER A 353 16.39 -13.92 -26.01
N VAL A 354 16.42 -15.20 -25.65
CA VAL A 354 17.66 -15.94 -25.43
C VAL A 354 18.24 -16.34 -26.79
N ASP A 355 19.41 -15.83 -27.15
CA ASP A 355 20.06 -16.12 -28.44
C ASP A 355 21.53 -16.53 -28.25
N TYR A 356 22.00 -17.43 -29.12
CA TYR A 356 23.42 -17.76 -29.22
C TYR A 356 24.16 -16.69 -30.04
N MET A 357 25.14 -16.02 -29.41
CA MET A 357 25.88 -14.90 -30.00
C MET A 357 27.25 -15.28 -30.57
N GLY A 358 27.48 -16.57 -30.77
CA GLY A 358 28.77 -17.11 -31.22
C GLY A 358 29.67 -17.55 -30.05
N PRO A 359 30.83 -18.14 -30.36
CA PRO A 359 31.68 -18.82 -29.38
C PRO A 359 32.30 -17.90 -28.32
N GLU A 360 32.40 -16.60 -28.59
CA GLU A 360 33.00 -15.63 -27.66
C GLU A 360 32.06 -15.23 -26.51
N ILE A 361 30.75 -15.19 -26.76
CA ILE A 361 29.72 -14.73 -25.81
C ILE A 361 28.88 -15.90 -25.28
N GLY A 362 28.58 -16.89 -26.13
CA GLY A 362 27.66 -17.98 -25.83
C GLY A 362 26.20 -17.52 -25.89
N LEU A 363 25.35 -18.14 -25.04
CA LEU A 363 23.96 -17.72 -24.87
C LEU A 363 23.89 -16.44 -24.04
N TRP A 364 23.03 -15.52 -24.48
CA TRP A 364 22.71 -14.32 -23.69
C TRP A 364 21.22 -14.01 -23.69
N MET A 365 20.79 -13.20 -22.73
CA MET A 365 19.45 -12.62 -22.70
C MET A 365 19.52 -11.16 -22.28
N LYS A 366 19.01 -10.27 -23.13
CA LYS A 366 18.90 -8.84 -22.80
C LYS A 366 17.72 -8.57 -21.89
N PHE A 367 17.85 -7.60 -21.01
CA PHE A 367 16.74 -7.08 -20.22
C PHE A 367 17.01 -5.66 -19.72
N SER A 368 15.95 -4.97 -19.33
CA SER A 368 16.02 -3.79 -18.47
C SER A 368 14.93 -3.87 -17.42
N ASN A 369 15.26 -3.49 -16.20
CA ASN A 369 14.31 -3.43 -15.10
C ASN A 369 14.37 -2.06 -14.43
N THR A 370 13.37 -1.22 -14.72
CA THR A 370 13.31 0.14 -14.20
C THR A 370 13.00 0.21 -12.71
N SER A 371 12.37 -0.82 -12.12
CA SER A 371 12.11 -0.88 -10.68
C SER A 371 13.38 -1.11 -9.85
N GLN A 372 14.44 -1.65 -10.48
CA GLN A 372 15.70 -1.98 -9.81
C GLN A 372 16.84 -1.00 -10.12
N ALA A 373 16.89 -0.41 -11.33
CA ALA A 373 18.02 0.41 -11.80
C ALA A 373 17.70 1.89 -12.04
N GLY A 374 16.42 2.30 -12.03
CA GLY A 374 15.99 3.71 -12.09
C GLY A 374 16.32 4.52 -13.36
N ASN A 375 17.22 4.05 -14.24
CA ASN A 375 17.82 4.85 -15.32
C ASN A 375 17.67 4.24 -16.73
N GLY A 376 16.86 3.19 -16.90
CA GLY A 376 16.62 2.57 -18.21
C GLY A 376 17.83 1.86 -18.82
N ARG A 377 18.88 1.58 -18.03
CA ARG A 377 20.04 0.78 -18.47
C ARG A 377 19.62 -0.57 -19.04
N GLN A 378 20.29 -0.97 -20.11
CA GLN A 378 20.11 -2.26 -20.78
C GLN A 378 21.23 -3.20 -20.37
N TYR A 379 20.85 -4.35 -19.84
CA TYR A 379 21.73 -5.38 -19.32
C TYR A 379 21.58 -6.68 -20.10
N ALA A 380 22.60 -7.53 -20.09
CA ALA A 380 22.49 -8.89 -20.58
C ALA A 380 22.98 -9.90 -19.55
N TYR A 381 22.21 -10.97 -19.32
CA TYR A 381 22.74 -12.16 -18.67
C TYR A 381 23.48 -13.02 -19.69
N LEU A 382 24.67 -13.48 -19.33
CA LEU A 382 25.38 -14.55 -20.05
C LEU A 382 25.01 -15.88 -19.41
N LEU A 383 24.49 -16.82 -20.19
CA LEU A 383 23.81 -18.00 -19.68
C LEU A 383 24.66 -19.25 -19.85
N ASP A 384 24.56 -20.14 -18.86
CA ASP A 384 24.97 -21.52 -18.99
C ASP A 384 23.97 -22.27 -19.86
N GLU A 385 24.46 -22.88 -20.93
CA GLU A 385 23.58 -23.46 -21.92
C GLU A 385 22.94 -24.76 -21.48
N ALA A 386 23.53 -25.50 -20.53
CA ALA A 386 22.90 -26.71 -20.01
C ALA A 386 21.73 -26.36 -19.07
N THR A 387 21.90 -25.32 -18.24
CA THR A 387 20.96 -24.98 -17.15
C THR A 387 20.08 -23.77 -17.45
N LEU A 388 20.39 -22.98 -18.49
CA LEU A 388 19.83 -21.66 -18.78
C LEU A 388 19.94 -20.64 -17.64
N GLN A 389 20.80 -20.92 -16.65
CA GLN A 389 21.04 -20.03 -15.52
C GLN A 389 22.14 -18.99 -15.85
N PRO A 390 22.08 -17.78 -15.28
CA PRO A 390 23.17 -16.82 -15.37
C PRO A 390 24.50 -17.38 -14.86
N LYS A 391 25.57 -17.24 -15.65
CA LYS A 391 26.95 -17.65 -15.26
C LYS A 391 27.60 -16.68 -14.28
N ALA A 392 27.16 -15.42 -14.33
CA ALA A 392 27.76 -14.30 -13.62
C ALA A 392 26.77 -13.13 -13.55
N GLN A 393 27.25 -12.01 -13.03
CA GLN A 393 26.52 -10.75 -13.05
C GLN A 393 26.09 -10.34 -14.45
N PRO A 394 24.94 -9.67 -14.57
CA PRO A 394 24.52 -9.13 -15.84
C PRO A 394 25.53 -8.06 -16.28
N VAL A 395 25.87 -8.08 -17.58
CA VAL A 395 26.80 -7.12 -18.17
C VAL A 395 26.04 -5.95 -18.75
N LEU A 396 26.55 -4.74 -18.54
CA LEU A 396 26.01 -3.53 -19.16
C LEU A 396 26.20 -3.59 -20.68
N ILE A 397 25.14 -3.41 -21.45
CA ILE A 397 25.21 -3.51 -22.92
C ILE A 397 25.71 -2.19 -23.51
N TYR A 398 25.10 -1.07 -23.13
CA TYR A 398 25.35 0.25 -23.71
C TYR A 398 25.89 1.22 -22.66
N PRO A 399 26.71 2.22 -23.05
CA PRO A 399 27.14 3.27 -22.14
C PRO A 399 25.95 4.13 -21.70
N ASP A 400 26.06 4.78 -20.55
CA ASP A 400 24.99 5.58 -19.94
C ASP A 400 24.41 6.64 -20.87
N GLU A 401 25.24 7.22 -21.74
CA GLU A 401 24.82 8.24 -22.72
C GLU A 401 23.76 7.76 -23.72
N VAL A 402 23.60 6.44 -23.94
CA VAL A 402 22.56 5.88 -24.81
C VAL A 402 21.19 5.97 -24.13
N GLY A 403 21.12 5.65 -22.84
CA GLY A 403 19.88 5.63 -22.04
C GLY A 403 19.54 6.95 -21.34
N ALA A 404 20.48 7.90 -21.30
CA ALA A 404 20.28 9.20 -20.68
C ALA A 404 19.21 10.01 -21.42
N VAL A 405 18.22 10.52 -20.68
CA VAL A 405 17.21 11.46 -21.20
C VAL A 405 17.90 12.80 -21.47
N GLN A 406 17.78 13.30 -22.71
CA GLN A 406 18.33 14.57 -23.16
C GLN A 406 17.31 15.72 -23.04
N SER A 407 16.02 15.41 -23.02
CA SER A 407 14.98 16.42 -22.83
C SER A 407 14.95 16.98 -21.41
N ALA A 408 14.74 18.28 -21.29
CA ALA A 408 14.47 18.93 -20.00
C ALA A 408 13.02 18.75 -19.52
N ILE A 409 12.17 18.07 -20.30
CA ILE A 409 10.75 17.88 -19.97
C ILE A 409 10.62 16.73 -18.97
N PRO A 410 9.98 16.95 -17.80
CA PRO A 410 9.74 15.90 -16.82
C PRO A 410 8.91 14.73 -17.40
N GLY A 411 9.26 13.51 -17.03
CA GLY A 411 8.52 12.30 -17.42
C GLY A 411 8.91 11.68 -18.77
N MET A 412 9.84 12.30 -19.53
CA MET A 412 10.35 11.74 -20.78
C MET A 412 11.12 10.44 -20.55
N LYS A 413 10.97 9.49 -21.48
CA LYS A 413 11.60 8.17 -21.50
C LYS A 413 12.31 7.94 -22.82
N VAL A 414 13.45 7.26 -22.77
CA VAL A 414 14.21 6.87 -23.97
C VAL A 414 13.65 5.57 -24.55
N ASN A 415 13.40 5.57 -25.85
CA ASN A 415 13.04 4.40 -26.64
C ASN A 415 14.21 4.02 -27.55
N LEU A 416 14.46 2.71 -27.68
CA LEU A 416 15.57 2.15 -28.46
C LEU A 416 15.07 1.04 -29.39
N ILE A 417 15.53 1.05 -30.64
CA ILE A 417 15.34 -0.06 -31.59
C ILE A 417 16.68 -0.42 -32.23
N GLU A 418 16.99 -1.71 -32.31
CA GLU A 418 18.18 -2.25 -32.97
C GLU A 418 17.95 -2.52 -34.47
N ASP A 419 18.98 -2.36 -35.31
CA ASP A 419 18.96 -2.83 -36.71
C ASP A 419 19.57 -4.25 -36.77
N TYR A 420 18.71 -5.26 -36.69
CA TYR A 420 19.12 -6.67 -36.75
C TYR A 420 19.68 -7.09 -38.12
N SER A 421 19.47 -6.31 -39.19
CA SER A 421 19.91 -6.68 -40.54
C SER A 421 21.44 -6.65 -40.73
N GLN A 422 22.17 -6.01 -39.81
CA GLN A 422 23.61 -5.75 -39.95
C GLN A 422 24.50 -6.47 -38.93
N PHE A 423 23.93 -7.16 -37.91
CA PHE A 423 24.77 -7.85 -36.92
C PHE A 423 25.67 -8.93 -37.56
N GLN A 424 25.27 -9.45 -38.73
CA GLN A 424 25.92 -10.60 -39.37
C GLN A 424 26.85 -10.25 -40.55
N SER A 425 26.86 -9.02 -41.09
CA SER A 425 27.57 -8.73 -42.35
C SER A 425 28.82 -7.87 -42.23
N ASN A 426 28.83 -6.82 -41.39
CA ASN A 426 29.87 -5.78 -41.45
C ASN A 426 30.46 -5.35 -40.10
N GLY A 427 30.01 -5.93 -38.98
CA GLY A 427 30.48 -5.57 -37.63
C GLY A 427 30.03 -4.19 -37.12
N LYS A 428 29.21 -3.46 -37.86
CA LYS A 428 28.58 -2.19 -37.44
C LYS A 428 27.23 -2.48 -36.79
N VAL A 429 26.99 -1.91 -35.62
CA VAL A 429 25.70 -1.98 -34.94
C VAL A 429 25.11 -0.58 -34.90
N PHE A 430 23.87 -0.43 -35.36
CA PHE A 430 23.14 0.82 -35.26
C PHE A 430 22.00 0.66 -34.26
N LEU A 431 21.78 1.69 -33.44
CA LEU A 431 20.58 1.88 -32.63
C LEU A 431 19.83 3.11 -33.09
N LEU A 432 18.51 2.99 -33.23
CA LEU A 432 17.61 4.12 -33.34
C LEU A 432 17.20 4.54 -31.94
N ARG A 433 17.29 5.82 -31.62
CA ARG A 433 17.00 6.41 -30.31
C ARG A 433 16.06 7.60 -30.44
N TRP A 434 15.01 7.65 -29.64
CA TRP A 434 14.15 8.83 -29.50
C TRP A 434 13.52 8.90 -28.11
N GLU A 435 12.96 10.05 -27.74
CA GLU A 435 12.34 10.27 -26.43
C GLU A 435 10.85 10.55 -26.57
N THR A 436 10.04 9.93 -25.71
CA THR A 436 8.61 10.18 -25.62
C THR A 436 8.16 10.31 -24.16
N LEU A 437 7.00 10.89 -23.92
CA LEU A 437 6.27 10.62 -22.68
C LEU A 437 5.88 9.14 -22.61
N ASP A 438 5.56 8.65 -21.42
CA ASP A 438 5.08 7.28 -21.21
C ASP A 438 3.72 7.06 -21.91
N ALA A 439 3.37 5.80 -22.14
CA ALA A 439 2.14 5.43 -22.83
C ALA A 439 0.87 5.86 -22.07
N ALA A 440 0.97 6.09 -20.76
CA ALA A 440 -0.07 6.68 -19.90
C ALA A 440 -1.47 6.04 -20.07
N ARG A 441 -1.53 4.74 -20.42
CA ARG A 441 -2.78 4.04 -20.78
C ARG A 441 -3.64 4.80 -21.79
N ASP A 442 -2.97 5.43 -22.75
CA ASP A 442 -3.58 6.19 -23.83
C ASP A 442 -4.30 7.48 -23.36
N ILE A 443 -4.01 7.98 -22.14
CA ILE A 443 -4.54 9.23 -21.56
C ILE A 443 -3.45 10.31 -21.57
N VAL A 444 -3.45 11.21 -22.56
CA VAL A 444 -2.48 12.32 -22.63
C VAL A 444 -3.18 13.62 -23.06
N ASN A 445 -2.77 14.75 -22.48
CA ASN A 445 -3.23 16.09 -22.87
C ASN A 445 -2.51 16.56 -24.15
N LEU A 446 -3.26 16.72 -25.24
CA LEU A 446 -2.74 17.12 -26.57
C LEU A 446 -2.12 18.52 -26.62
N ASN A 447 -2.47 19.41 -25.69
CA ASN A 447 -2.03 20.81 -25.73
C ASN A 447 -0.59 21.02 -25.23
N ASP A 448 -0.04 20.06 -24.48
CA ASP A 448 1.26 20.19 -23.80
C ASP A 448 2.33 19.27 -24.42
N LEU A 449 2.13 18.81 -25.65
CA LEU A 449 3.00 17.82 -26.28
C LEU A 449 4.40 18.39 -26.65
N PRO A 450 5.49 17.66 -26.36
CA PRO A 450 6.81 18.05 -26.80
C PRO A 450 6.94 18.04 -28.33
N LYS A 451 7.36 19.15 -28.94
CA LYS A 451 7.46 19.29 -30.40
C LYS A 451 8.88 19.17 -30.97
N ASN A 452 9.91 19.15 -30.13
CA ASN A 452 11.31 19.24 -30.56
C ASN A 452 12.19 18.06 -30.11
N GLN A 453 11.62 16.85 -29.98
CA GLN A 453 12.39 15.68 -29.57
C GLN A 453 13.12 15.06 -30.75
N LYS A 454 14.40 14.74 -30.54
CA LYS A 454 15.28 14.23 -31.59
C LYS A 454 15.08 12.73 -31.81
N LEU A 455 14.90 12.34 -33.06
CA LEU A 455 15.17 10.99 -33.55
C LEU A 455 16.64 10.92 -33.98
N GLN A 456 17.38 9.96 -33.44
CA GLN A 456 18.82 9.84 -33.62
C GLN A 456 19.19 8.40 -33.99
N ILE A 457 20.26 8.25 -34.77
CA ILE A 457 20.96 6.99 -34.95
C ILE A 457 22.26 7.03 -34.17
N ILE A 458 22.51 5.99 -33.40
CA ILE A 458 23.76 5.76 -32.69
C ILE A 458 24.49 4.62 -33.41
N GLU A 459 25.65 4.91 -33.97
CA GLU A 459 26.57 3.87 -34.43
C GLU A 459 27.40 3.41 -33.24
N LEU A 460 27.38 2.11 -32.98
CA LEU A 460 28.12 1.45 -31.94
C LEU A 460 29.28 0.66 -32.52
N GLU A 461 30.37 0.58 -31.75
CA GLU A 461 31.48 -0.33 -32.01
C GLU A 461 31.70 -1.27 -30.81
N LYS A 462 32.14 -2.50 -31.12
CA LYS A 462 32.38 -3.56 -30.14
C LYS A 462 33.49 -3.14 -29.18
N ASN A 463 33.30 -3.44 -27.89
CA ASN A 463 34.27 -3.14 -26.84
C ASN A 463 34.87 -4.43 -26.20
N TYR A 464 34.91 -5.55 -26.95
CA TYR A 464 35.21 -6.89 -26.41
C TYR A 464 36.66 -7.13 -26.03
N SER A 465 37.63 -6.43 -26.64
CA SER A 465 39.07 -6.70 -26.44
C SER A 465 39.56 -6.43 -25.02
N GLU A 466 38.77 -5.75 -24.18
CA GLU A 466 39.09 -5.46 -22.78
C GLU A 466 38.25 -6.25 -21.77
N LEU A 467 37.19 -6.92 -22.22
CA LEU A 467 36.33 -7.76 -21.39
C LEU A 467 36.92 -9.17 -21.31
N LYS A 468 37.57 -9.51 -20.20
CA LYS A 468 37.92 -10.90 -19.85
C LYS A 468 36.63 -11.66 -19.53
N LEU A 469 35.83 -11.99 -20.54
CA LEU A 469 34.68 -12.85 -20.38
C LEU A 469 35.18 -14.24 -19.92
N PRO A 470 34.57 -14.87 -18.90
CA PRO A 470 35.00 -16.17 -18.44
C PRO A 470 34.70 -17.22 -19.52
N VAL A 471 35.72 -17.53 -20.33
CA VAL A 471 35.68 -18.61 -21.31
C VAL A 471 35.80 -19.93 -20.55
N ASN A 472 34.74 -20.75 -20.62
CA ASN A 472 34.71 -22.16 -20.22
C ASN A 472 35.48 -22.50 -18.94
N GLY A 473 34.89 -22.12 -17.81
CA GLY A 473 35.28 -22.58 -16.49
C GLY A 473 34.30 -22.02 -15.47
N ALA A 474 33.94 -22.83 -14.47
CA ALA A 474 33.39 -22.29 -13.24
C ALA A 474 34.30 -21.13 -12.77
N PRO A 475 33.75 -20.02 -12.24
CA PRO A 475 34.55 -18.87 -11.83
C PRO A 475 35.74 -19.31 -10.98
N ALA A 476 36.90 -18.67 -11.16
CA ALA A 476 38.16 -19.06 -10.50
C ALA A 476 38.04 -19.18 -8.95
N CYS A 477 37.01 -18.59 -8.34
CA CYS A 477 36.67 -18.74 -6.93
C CYS A 477 36.19 -20.16 -6.53
N LEU A 478 35.86 -21.04 -7.48
CA LEU A 478 35.50 -22.44 -7.23
C LEU A 478 36.69 -23.42 -7.36
N GLN A 479 37.90 -22.93 -7.64
CA GLN A 479 39.09 -23.76 -7.84
C GLN A 479 40.23 -23.51 -6.83
N SER A 480 40.08 -22.59 -5.87
CA SER A 480 41.09 -22.34 -4.83
C SER A 480 40.69 -22.90 -3.47
N ALA A 481 41.60 -23.63 -2.82
CA ALA A 481 41.45 -24.17 -1.47
C ALA A 481 41.58 -23.11 -0.33
N GLU A 482 41.40 -21.82 -0.64
CA GLU A 482 41.37 -20.73 0.35
C GLU A 482 40.03 -19.98 0.32
N PRO A 483 39.56 -19.43 1.46
CA PRO A 483 38.22 -18.89 1.61
C PRO A 483 38.10 -17.49 0.98
N PHE A 484 37.98 -17.44 -0.35
CA PHE A 484 37.54 -16.24 -1.06
C PHE A 484 36.04 -16.34 -1.35
N VAL A 485 35.27 -15.42 -0.76
CA VAL A 485 33.84 -15.22 -1.02
C VAL A 485 33.66 -14.83 -2.49
N CYS A 486 32.99 -15.68 -3.29
CA CYS A 486 32.55 -15.29 -4.63
C CYS A 486 31.61 -14.07 -4.49
N PRO A 487 31.75 -13.00 -5.29
CA PRO A 487 30.76 -11.93 -5.32
C PRO A 487 29.43 -12.56 -5.77
N GLY A 488 28.48 -12.70 -4.85
CA GLY A 488 27.14 -13.23 -5.13
C GLY A 488 26.41 -12.38 -6.17
N PRO A 489 25.33 -12.90 -6.79
CA PRO A 489 24.51 -12.21 -7.79
C PRO A 489 24.15 -10.78 -7.33
N TYR A 490 24.01 -9.88 -8.30
CA TYR A 490 23.89 -8.44 -8.14
C TYR A 490 22.78 -8.19 -7.15
N VAL A 491 23.15 -7.63 -6.01
CA VAL A 491 22.23 -7.06 -5.04
C VAL A 491 22.08 -5.60 -5.47
N PRO A 492 20.90 -5.16 -5.92
CA PRO A 492 20.65 -3.77 -6.26
C PRO A 492 21.04 -2.82 -5.12
N GLU A 493 21.54 -1.65 -5.50
CA GLU A 493 22.08 -0.66 -4.59
C GLU A 493 21.02 -0.10 -3.63
N LYS A 494 21.11 -0.51 -2.36
CA LYS A 494 20.84 0.18 -1.08
C LYS A 494 19.60 1.06 -0.83
N SER A 495 18.64 1.26 -1.75
CA SER A 495 17.49 2.13 -1.43
C SER A 495 16.35 1.43 -0.67
N ARG A 496 16.19 0.10 -0.80
CA ARG A 496 15.26 -0.70 0.03
C ARG A 496 15.95 -1.66 1.02
N THR A 497 17.18 -2.11 0.78
CA THR A 497 17.92 -2.96 1.72
C THR A 497 18.35 -2.21 2.99
N SER A 498 18.60 -0.90 2.90
CA SER A 498 18.75 -0.03 4.09
C SER A 498 17.48 0.01 4.94
N SER A 499 16.32 -0.13 4.28
CA SER A 499 14.98 -0.04 4.84
C SER A 499 14.53 -1.35 5.51
N ALA A 500 14.91 -2.52 4.95
CA ALA A 500 14.74 -3.83 5.58
C ALA A 500 15.78 -4.07 6.70
N SER A 501 17.03 -3.67 6.48
CA SER A 501 18.08 -3.74 7.50
C SER A 501 17.75 -2.90 8.73
N SER A 502 17.34 -1.64 8.55
CA SER A 502 16.89 -0.77 9.65
C SER A 502 15.62 -1.29 10.32
N PHE A 503 14.69 -1.89 9.56
CA PHE A 503 13.52 -2.53 10.14
C PHE A 503 13.90 -3.68 11.09
N PHE A 504 14.71 -4.64 10.64
CA PHE A 504 15.08 -5.77 11.48
C PHE A 504 16.02 -5.37 12.63
N GLN A 505 16.69 -4.22 12.56
CA GLN A 505 17.38 -3.63 13.73
C GLN A 505 16.43 -3.15 14.83
N SER A 506 15.16 -2.86 14.51
CA SER A 506 14.14 -2.52 15.51
C SER A 506 13.59 -3.74 16.26
N VAL A 507 13.89 -4.96 15.81
CA VAL A 507 13.49 -6.19 16.48
C VAL A 507 14.48 -6.53 17.58
N ASN A 508 13.99 -6.73 18.80
CA ASN A 508 14.76 -7.24 19.92
C ASN A 508 14.85 -8.77 19.82
N PHE A 509 15.87 -9.28 19.14
CA PHE A 509 16.08 -10.72 18.98
C PHE A 509 16.33 -11.47 20.30
N ASP A 510 16.71 -10.78 21.39
CA ASP A 510 16.85 -11.37 22.71
C ASP A 510 15.51 -11.55 23.44
N HIS A 511 14.40 -11.06 22.88
CA HIS A 511 13.07 -11.19 23.48
C HIS A 511 12.63 -12.64 23.66
N SER A 512 13.03 -13.56 22.77
CA SER A 512 12.74 -14.99 22.92
C SER A 512 13.79 -15.88 22.24
N PRO A 513 13.95 -17.15 22.68
CA PRO A 513 14.85 -18.10 22.03
C PRO A 513 14.53 -18.33 20.55
N ALA A 514 13.24 -18.25 20.16
CA ALA A 514 12.81 -18.42 18.77
C ALA A 514 13.25 -17.24 17.89
N LEU A 515 13.12 -16.00 18.38
CA LEU A 515 13.62 -14.82 17.69
C LEU A 515 15.15 -14.81 17.62
N LYS A 516 15.84 -15.24 18.68
CA LYS A 516 17.31 -15.26 18.72
C LYS A 516 17.91 -16.14 17.61
N GLN A 517 17.19 -17.16 17.15
CA GLN A 517 17.62 -18.02 16.03
C GLN A 517 17.58 -17.31 14.67
N ILE A 518 16.82 -16.21 14.54
CA ILE A 518 16.67 -15.44 13.30
C ILE A 518 17.82 -14.42 13.13
N GLU A 519 18.39 -13.93 14.24
CA GLU A 519 19.44 -12.89 14.25
C GLU A 519 20.64 -13.17 13.32
N PRO A 520 21.19 -14.40 13.21
CA PRO A 520 22.28 -14.68 12.28
C PRO A 520 21.92 -14.44 10.81
N LEU A 521 20.66 -14.66 10.41
CA LEU A 521 20.16 -14.44 9.05
C LEU A 521 20.12 -12.94 8.73
N VAL A 522 19.78 -12.11 9.72
CA VAL A 522 19.81 -10.64 9.61
C VAL A 522 21.24 -10.14 9.42
N LEU A 523 22.18 -10.65 10.21
CA LEU A 523 23.61 -10.31 10.10
C LEU A 523 24.20 -10.76 8.76
N ALA A 524 23.69 -11.85 8.19
CA ALA A 524 24.06 -12.35 6.87
C ALA A 524 23.35 -11.63 5.71
N GLY A 525 22.42 -10.70 5.99
CA GLY A 525 21.65 -9.97 4.97
C GLY A 525 20.61 -10.82 4.23
N GLN A 526 20.20 -11.96 4.78
CA GLN A 526 19.24 -12.89 4.18
C GLN A 526 17.79 -12.49 4.48
N TYR A 527 17.41 -11.27 4.10
CA TYR A 527 16.16 -10.64 4.56
C TYR A 527 14.86 -11.34 4.14
N LYS A 528 14.86 -12.07 3.01
CA LYS A 528 13.73 -12.89 2.57
C LYS A 528 13.47 -14.05 3.54
N GLU A 529 14.52 -14.76 3.92
CA GLU A 529 14.44 -15.82 4.93
C GLU A 529 14.10 -15.24 6.31
N VAL A 530 14.63 -14.07 6.66
CA VAL A 530 14.25 -13.37 7.91
C VAL A 530 12.75 -13.07 7.91
N ALA A 531 12.18 -12.54 6.83
CA ALA A 531 10.74 -12.25 6.72
C ALA A 531 9.90 -13.53 6.90
N HIS A 532 10.28 -14.62 6.23
CA HIS A 532 9.65 -15.93 6.38
C HIS A 532 9.68 -16.43 7.83
N GLN A 533 10.85 -16.42 8.46
CA GLN A 533 11.03 -16.89 9.84
C GLN A 533 10.30 -15.98 10.85
N MET A 534 10.26 -14.68 10.62
CA MET A 534 9.49 -13.74 11.44
C MET A 534 7.99 -13.98 11.33
N ARG A 535 7.47 -14.22 10.12
CA ARG A 535 6.06 -14.58 9.91
C ARG A 535 5.71 -15.90 10.60
N ASN A 536 6.58 -16.91 10.51
CA ASN A 536 6.42 -18.18 11.21
C ASN A 536 6.50 -18.04 12.75
N TYR A 537 7.38 -17.17 13.26
CA TYR A 537 7.41 -16.84 14.68
C TYR A 537 6.06 -16.27 15.13
N LEU A 538 5.50 -15.31 14.38
CA LEU A 538 4.20 -14.70 14.70
C LEU A 538 3.05 -15.72 14.67
N LYS A 539 3.03 -16.67 13.72
CA LYS A 539 2.03 -17.76 13.64
C LYS A 539 1.96 -18.60 14.91
N ASN A 540 3.11 -18.86 15.50
CA ASN A 540 3.23 -19.78 16.64
C ASN A 540 3.11 -19.06 18.00
N ARG A 541 2.73 -17.77 18.02
CA ARG A 541 2.50 -17.04 19.28
C ARG A 541 1.20 -17.49 19.94
N THR A 542 1.31 -18.07 21.13
CA THR A 542 0.18 -18.64 21.87
C THR A 542 -0.41 -17.72 22.94
N GLN A 543 0.16 -16.52 23.15
CA GLN A 543 -0.11 -15.68 24.32
C GLN A 543 -0.85 -14.36 24.06
N LEU A 544 -1.23 -14.05 22.81
CA LEU A 544 -1.87 -12.77 22.49
C LEU A 544 -3.23 -12.93 21.87
N VAL A 545 -4.18 -12.17 22.41
CA VAL A 545 -5.52 -11.98 21.85
C VAL A 545 -5.49 -10.68 21.06
N TYR A 546 -5.45 -10.78 19.73
CA TYR A 546 -5.64 -9.64 18.84
C TYR A 546 -7.05 -9.06 19.02
N ARG A 547 -7.27 -7.80 18.61
CA ARG A 547 -8.63 -7.20 18.66
C ARG A 547 -9.63 -8.04 17.87
N PHE A 548 -9.17 -8.66 16.80
CA PHE A 548 -9.87 -9.69 16.04
C PHE A 548 -9.35 -11.09 16.40
N ASP A 549 -10.17 -11.91 17.09
CA ASP A 549 -9.84 -13.29 17.50
C ASP A 549 -10.58 -14.36 16.64
N PRO A 550 -9.85 -15.04 15.72
CA PRO A 550 -10.27 -16.19 14.93
C PRO A 550 -11.01 -17.31 15.67
N MET A 551 -10.63 -17.59 16.93
CA MET A 551 -11.15 -18.75 17.66
C MET A 551 -12.61 -18.55 18.10
N SER A 552 -13.13 -17.33 17.97
CA SER A 552 -14.53 -16.99 18.22
C SER A 552 -15.42 -17.04 16.97
N HIS A 553 -14.86 -17.33 15.79
CA HIS A 553 -15.58 -17.42 14.52
C HIS A 553 -15.52 -18.86 13.99
N ALA A 554 -16.63 -19.34 13.44
CA ALA A 554 -16.68 -20.69 12.88
C ALA A 554 -15.58 -20.85 11.84
N VAL A 555 -14.81 -21.94 11.92
CA VAL A 555 -13.75 -22.27 10.94
C VAL A 555 -14.38 -22.20 9.55
N PRO A 556 -13.89 -21.31 8.65
CA PRO A 556 -14.43 -21.19 7.31
C PRO A 556 -14.36 -22.54 6.59
N THR A 557 -15.38 -22.86 5.82
CA THR A 557 -15.29 -23.98 4.88
C THR A 557 -14.14 -23.75 3.91
N ASN A 558 -13.36 -24.78 3.57
CA ASN A 558 -12.28 -24.72 2.56
C ASN A 558 -12.78 -24.44 1.12
N THR A 559 -13.97 -23.85 0.98
CA THR A 559 -14.58 -23.48 -0.30
C THR A 559 -14.69 -21.95 -0.34
N PRO A 560 -14.05 -21.28 -1.31
CA PRO A 560 -14.11 -19.82 -1.43
C PRO A 560 -15.56 -19.31 -1.43
N GLY A 561 -15.92 -18.51 -0.42
CA GLY A 561 -17.21 -17.85 -0.30
C GLY A 561 -17.20 -16.42 -0.84
N LYS A 562 -18.37 -15.78 -0.92
CA LYS A 562 -18.50 -14.33 -1.16
C LYS A 562 -18.87 -13.62 0.12
N ASP A 563 -18.25 -12.49 0.39
CA ASP A 563 -18.62 -11.59 1.48
C ASP A 563 -19.27 -10.33 0.92
N SER A 564 -20.44 -9.95 1.42
CA SER A 564 -21.19 -8.82 0.86
C SER A 564 -20.44 -7.49 0.94
N ALA A 565 -19.65 -7.25 2.00
CA ALA A 565 -18.87 -6.03 2.13
C ALA A 565 -17.62 -6.08 1.23
N GLY A 566 -16.93 -7.23 1.19
CA GLY A 566 -15.82 -7.47 0.28
C GLY A 566 -16.19 -7.34 -1.20
N GLU A 567 -17.35 -7.87 -1.61
CA GLU A 567 -17.86 -7.75 -2.98
C GLU A 567 -18.17 -6.30 -3.38
N GLU A 568 -18.71 -5.51 -2.46
CA GLU A 568 -18.97 -4.09 -2.74
C GLU A 568 -17.65 -3.30 -2.79
N MET A 569 -16.66 -3.62 -1.94
CA MET A 569 -15.32 -3.04 -2.02
C MET A 569 -14.59 -3.39 -3.33
N LEU A 570 -14.67 -4.63 -3.80
CA LEU A 570 -14.13 -5.05 -5.11
C LEU A 570 -14.77 -4.28 -6.29
N LYS A 571 -16.05 -3.92 -6.15
CA LYS A 571 -16.77 -3.08 -7.13
C LYS A 571 -16.56 -1.58 -6.90
N HIS A 572 -15.72 -1.22 -5.93
CA HIS A 572 -15.48 0.14 -5.47
C HIS A 572 -16.75 0.89 -5.03
N ARG A 573 -17.67 0.18 -4.38
CA ARG A 573 -18.92 0.70 -3.82
C ARG A 573 -18.83 0.65 -2.31
N PHE A 574 -18.93 1.80 -1.67
CA PHE A 574 -18.90 1.90 -0.22
C PHE A 574 -19.57 3.18 0.26
N SER A 575 -19.98 3.18 1.53
CA SER A 575 -20.63 4.32 2.18
C SER A 575 -19.91 4.71 3.46
N TRP A 576 -19.50 5.96 3.57
CA TRP A 576 -18.89 6.51 4.78
C TRP A 576 -19.65 7.76 5.22
N SER A 577 -20.27 7.69 6.40
CA SER A 577 -20.94 8.85 7.03
C SER A 577 -21.93 9.59 6.12
N GLY A 578 -22.71 8.87 5.31
CA GLY A 578 -23.73 9.43 4.41
C GLY A 578 -23.26 9.73 2.99
N LEU A 579 -21.96 9.58 2.69
CA LEU A 579 -21.41 9.64 1.33
C LEU A 579 -21.48 8.24 0.70
N THR A 580 -22.29 8.06 -0.36
CA THR A 580 -22.47 6.76 -1.04
C THR A 580 -21.81 6.80 -2.42
N ARG A 581 -20.87 5.88 -2.70
CA ARG A 581 -20.25 5.75 -4.03
C ARG A 581 -21.01 4.73 -4.90
N THR A 582 -21.52 5.17 -6.05
CA THR A 582 -22.17 4.28 -7.04
C THR A 582 -21.38 4.20 -8.36
N ALA A 583 -20.71 3.06 -8.55
CA ALA A 583 -20.55 2.30 -9.80
C ALA A 583 -19.76 2.81 -11.03
N SER A 584 -18.99 3.91 -11.02
CA SER A 584 -18.26 4.28 -12.26
C SER A 584 -16.89 4.93 -12.09
N TYR A 585 -15.97 4.34 -11.30
CA TYR A 585 -14.58 4.83 -11.28
C TYR A 585 -13.56 3.71 -11.02
N ASP A 586 -12.56 3.63 -11.90
CA ASP A 586 -11.35 2.79 -11.85
C ASP A 586 -10.47 3.19 -10.65
N ILE A 587 -9.86 2.22 -9.97
CA ILE A 587 -8.95 2.44 -8.83
C ILE A 587 -7.68 3.22 -9.22
N LYS A 588 -7.37 3.32 -10.52
CA LYS A 588 -6.19 4.03 -11.05
C LYS A 588 -6.22 5.56 -11.01
N THR A 589 -7.26 6.20 -10.47
CA THR A 589 -7.38 7.67 -10.47
C THR A 589 -7.36 8.29 -9.07
N TRP A 590 -6.55 7.78 -8.15
CA TRP A 590 -6.58 8.20 -6.74
C TRP A 590 -6.07 9.62 -6.40
N TRP A 591 -5.74 10.49 -7.38
CA TRP A 591 -5.70 11.97 -7.22
C TRP A 591 -5.61 12.66 -8.61
N PRO A 592 -6.04 13.93 -8.89
CA PRO A 592 -6.34 15.12 -8.04
C PRO A 592 -7.66 15.92 -8.32
N TYR A 593 -8.07 16.81 -7.39
CA TYR A 593 -9.39 17.48 -7.25
C TYR A 593 -9.41 19.02 -7.42
N ASN A 594 -10.57 19.61 -7.82
CA ASN A 594 -10.98 21.03 -7.61
C ASN A 594 -12.45 21.19 -7.18
N ASP A 595 -12.83 22.43 -6.83
CA ASP A 595 -14.11 22.95 -6.27
C ASP A 595 -15.44 22.64 -7.02
N GLU A 596 -15.43 21.97 -8.17
CA GLU A 596 -16.68 21.57 -8.87
C GLU A 596 -17.35 20.33 -8.26
N MET A 597 -16.73 19.74 -7.24
CA MET A 597 -17.12 18.45 -6.69
C MET A 597 -18.41 18.47 -5.86
N THR A 598 -18.86 19.64 -5.41
CA THR A 598 -20.22 19.77 -4.86
C THR A 598 -21.29 19.68 -5.96
N ALA A 599 -20.93 19.97 -7.22
CA ALA A 599 -21.85 19.93 -8.35
C ALA A 599 -21.97 18.53 -9.00
N CYS A 600 -20.91 17.71 -8.95
CA CYS A 600 -20.90 16.36 -9.56
C CYS A 600 -21.38 15.22 -8.64
N TRP A 601 -21.73 15.51 -7.37
CA TRP A 601 -22.17 14.52 -6.38
C TRP A 601 -23.63 14.69 -5.93
N ASN A 602 -24.40 15.50 -6.66
CA ASN A 602 -25.87 15.52 -6.52
C ASN A 602 -26.48 14.55 -7.54
N ALA A 603 -27.51 13.82 -7.12
CA ALA A 603 -28.01 12.60 -7.74
C ALA A 603 -28.58 12.70 -9.18
N ASP A 604 -28.35 13.77 -9.95
CA ASP A 604 -29.19 14.06 -11.13
C ASP A 604 -28.54 14.76 -12.36
N LEU A 605 -27.22 14.76 -12.61
CA LEU A 605 -26.69 15.39 -13.86
C LEU A 605 -25.57 14.63 -14.58
N GLN A 606 -25.63 14.68 -15.92
CA GLN A 606 -24.77 14.01 -16.91
C GLN A 606 -23.37 14.66 -17.00
N PHE A 607 -22.35 13.83 -17.26
CA PHE A 607 -20.92 14.15 -17.12
C PHE A 607 -20.22 14.39 -18.47
N ASP A 608 -19.60 15.57 -18.70
CA ASP A 608 -18.75 15.82 -19.88
C ASP A 608 -17.44 16.62 -19.63
N THR A 609 -17.12 17.12 -18.41
CA THR A 609 -15.97 18.05 -18.25
C THR A 609 -15.22 18.02 -16.89
N CYS A 610 -14.34 17.05 -16.63
CA CYS A 610 -13.44 17.07 -15.44
C CYS A 610 -11.94 16.96 -15.84
N LYS A 611 -11.02 17.73 -15.22
CA LYS A 611 -9.56 17.77 -15.52
C LYS A 611 -8.66 17.61 -14.23
N PRO A 612 -7.41 17.07 -14.32
CA PRO A 612 -6.45 16.90 -13.18
C PRO A 612 -5.67 18.16 -12.70
N ILE A 613 -5.18 18.16 -11.43
CA ILE A 613 -4.52 19.28 -10.68
C ILE A 613 -3.13 18.96 -10.06
N GLY A 614 -2.28 19.96 -9.76
CA GLY A 614 -0.87 19.80 -9.32
C GLY A 614 -0.61 19.77 -7.80
N TYR A 615 0.67 19.58 -7.44
CA TYR A 615 1.20 19.38 -6.08
C TYR A 615 1.19 20.66 -5.20
N ASP A 616 1.43 21.84 -5.77
CA ASP A 616 1.55 23.10 -5.01
C ASP A 616 0.19 23.67 -4.55
N ASP A 617 -0.91 23.18 -5.11
CA ASP A 617 -2.28 23.56 -4.74
C ASP A 617 -2.75 22.85 -3.44
N LEU A 618 -2.00 21.85 -2.96
CA LEU A 618 -2.32 21.01 -1.80
C LEU A 618 -2.12 21.69 -0.44
N GLU A 619 -1.21 22.67 -0.34
CA GLU A 619 -0.90 23.36 0.92
C GLU A 619 -2.01 24.34 1.37
N GLN A 620 -3.00 24.61 0.52
CA GLN A 620 -3.97 25.70 0.71
C GLN A 620 -5.37 25.23 1.17
N ILE A 621 -5.62 23.93 1.30
CA ILE A 621 -6.95 23.38 1.61
C ILE A 621 -7.17 23.29 3.12
N ASN A 622 -8.00 24.20 3.64
CA ASN A 622 -8.38 24.24 5.05
C ASN A 622 -9.48 23.21 5.37
N SER A 623 -9.25 22.40 6.42
CA SER A 623 -10.13 21.40 7.04
C SER A 623 -10.42 20.13 6.23
N ILE A 624 -9.89 19.01 6.73
CA ILE A 624 -9.80 17.71 6.06
C ILE A 624 -11.20 17.12 5.78
N ALA A 625 -11.52 16.87 4.51
CA ALA A 625 -12.74 16.16 4.12
C ALA A 625 -12.74 14.74 4.70
N GLY A 626 -13.83 14.34 5.39
CA GLY A 626 -13.90 13.09 6.16
C GLY A 626 -13.52 11.82 5.39
N TRP A 627 -13.74 11.78 4.07
CA TRP A 627 -13.39 10.65 3.22
C TRP A 627 -11.87 10.43 3.08
N TYR A 628 -11.07 11.49 3.03
CA TYR A 628 -9.61 11.40 2.92
C TYR A 628 -9.00 10.79 4.20
N ASN A 629 -9.55 11.16 5.35
CA ASN A 629 -9.19 10.54 6.62
C ASN A 629 -9.59 9.06 6.67
N HIS A 630 -10.74 8.67 6.11
CA HIS A 630 -11.19 7.27 6.11
C HIS A 630 -10.34 6.36 5.22
N LEU A 631 -9.91 6.87 4.06
CA LEU A 631 -8.97 6.19 3.17
C LEU A 631 -7.65 5.93 3.86
N ASN A 632 -7.06 6.97 4.44
CA ASN A 632 -5.79 6.85 5.15
C ASN A 632 -5.93 6.12 6.48
N ALA A 633 -7.12 6.04 7.08
CA ALA A 633 -7.40 5.15 8.20
C ALA A 633 -7.53 3.67 7.81
N TRP A 634 -7.46 3.35 6.50
CA TRP A 634 -7.49 1.99 5.96
C TRP A 634 -8.74 1.17 6.28
N THR A 635 -9.89 1.83 6.32
CA THR A 635 -11.17 1.12 6.52
C THR A 635 -11.43 0.06 5.44
N HIS A 636 -11.13 0.37 4.17
CA HIS A 636 -11.28 -0.57 3.04
C HIS A 636 -10.34 -1.79 3.14
N LEU A 637 -9.08 -1.59 3.53
CA LEU A 637 -8.13 -2.70 3.74
C LEU A 637 -8.59 -3.59 4.90
N GLY A 638 -9.12 -2.99 5.97
CA GLY A 638 -9.76 -3.74 7.05
C GLY A 638 -10.95 -4.59 6.57
N THR A 639 -11.77 -4.07 5.64
CA THR A 639 -12.87 -4.84 5.03
C THR A 639 -12.35 -6.01 4.20
N PHE A 640 -11.31 -5.83 3.38
CA PHE A 640 -10.74 -6.95 2.62
C PHE A 640 -10.13 -8.02 3.54
N GLY A 641 -9.44 -7.61 4.61
CA GLY A 641 -8.90 -8.54 5.60
C GLY A 641 -10.00 -9.36 6.29
N GLN A 642 -11.10 -8.73 6.69
CA GLN A 642 -12.27 -9.41 7.26
C GLN A 642 -12.94 -10.35 6.25
N ALA A 643 -13.17 -9.90 5.02
CA ALA A 643 -13.78 -10.67 3.96
C ALA A 643 -12.93 -11.90 3.58
N TYR A 644 -11.62 -11.72 3.42
CA TYR A 644 -10.67 -12.81 3.19
C TYR A 644 -10.71 -13.80 4.35
N PHE A 645 -10.66 -13.32 5.59
CA PHE A 645 -10.67 -14.18 6.75
C PHE A 645 -11.96 -15.03 6.85
N ALA A 646 -13.12 -14.44 6.54
CA ALA A 646 -14.41 -15.11 6.57
C ALA A 646 -14.60 -16.14 5.45
N THR A 647 -14.00 -15.92 4.28
CA THR A 647 -14.33 -16.67 3.05
C THR A 647 -13.19 -17.48 2.45
N ARG A 648 -11.94 -17.19 2.83
CA ARG A 648 -10.72 -17.67 2.17
C ARG A 648 -10.71 -17.43 0.67
N ASN A 649 -11.39 -16.39 0.20
CA ASN A 649 -11.41 -16.04 -1.22
C ASN A 649 -10.10 -15.31 -1.61
N PRO A 650 -9.27 -15.88 -2.50
CA PRO A 650 -7.98 -15.31 -2.87
C PRO A 650 -8.08 -13.90 -3.48
N GLU A 651 -9.22 -13.52 -4.07
CA GLU A 651 -9.40 -12.19 -4.67
C GLU A 651 -9.32 -11.07 -3.62
N TYR A 652 -9.88 -11.26 -2.42
CA TYR A 652 -9.80 -10.26 -1.36
C TYR A 652 -8.37 -10.09 -0.83
N ALA A 653 -7.61 -11.18 -0.68
CA ALA A 653 -6.22 -11.12 -0.24
C ALA A 653 -5.30 -10.48 -1.29
N ARG A 654 -5.47 -10.83 -2.56
CA ARG A 654 -4.70 -10.22 -3.65
C ARG A 654 -5.02 -8.74 -3.82
N GLN A 655 -6.29 -8.33 -3.71
CA GLN A 655 -6.67 -6.92 -3.76
C GLN A 655 -6.13 -6.15 -2.55
N TRP A 656 -6.20 -6.73 -1.35
CA TRP A 656 -5.62 -6.12 -0.16
C TRP A 656 -4.11 -5.90 -0.30
N ALA A 657 -3.37 -6.92 -0.76
CA ALA A 657 -1.92 -6.83 -0.92
C ALA A 657 -1.54 -5.74 -1.94
N HIS A 658 -2.29 -5.67 -3.05
CA HIS A 658 -2.15 -4.61 -4.05
C HIS A 658 -2.33 -3.23 -3.42
N ASP A 659 -3.49 -2.97 -2.81
CA ASP A 659 -3.84 -1.64 -2.29
C ASP A 659 -2.90 -1.22 -1.12
N MET A 660 -2.45 -2.19 -0.32
CA MET A 660 -1.47 -1.95 0.74
C MET A 660 -0.12 -1.52 0.16
N MET A 661 0.41 -2.27 -0.81
CA MET A 661 1.73 -1.99 -1.39
C MET A 661 1.74 -0.68 -2.18
N ASP A 662 0.65 -0.37 -2.88
CA ASP A 662 0.44 0.91 -3.57
C ASP A 662 0.46 2.08 -2.56
N TRP A 663 -0.30 1.96 -1.46
CA TRP A 663 -0.30 2.98 -0.41
C TRP A 663 1.09 3.17 0.21
N ILE A 664 1.84 2.10 0.49
CA ILE A 664 3.20 2.19 1.05
C ILE A 664 4.14 2.94 0.11
N TYR A 665 4.04 2.67 -1.19
CA TYR A 665 4.89 3.28 -2.20
C TYR A 665 4.63 4.79 -2.32
N ASP A 666 3.37 5.19 -2.35
CA ASP A 666 2.96 6.57 -2.53
C ASP A 666 3.10 7.42 -1.25
N ASN A 667 3.13 6.78 -0.09
CA ASN A 667 3.10 7.45 1.21
C ASN A 667 4.32 7.07 2.06
N PRO A 668 5.55 7.47 1.67
CA PRO A 668 6.74 7.21 2.46
C PRO A 668 6.62 7.84 3.86
N VAL A 669 7.15 7.15 4.87
CA VAL A 669 7.14 7.61 6.26
C VAL A 669 7.95 8.92 6.36
N PRO A 670 7.36 10.02 6.88
CA PRO A 670 8.08 11.28 7.01
C PRO A 670 9.10 11.22 8.15
N GLU A 671 10.12 12.10 8.10
CA GLU A 671 11.12 12.23 9.17
C GLU A 671 10.53 12.72 10.50
N ALA A 672 9.38 13.40 10.45
CA ALA A 672 8.68 13.91 11.63
C ALA A 672 7.16 13.83 11.42
N LEU A 673 6.44 13.73 12.53
CA LEU A 673 4.98 13.70 12.55
C LEU A 673 4.42 15.00 11.96
N LYS A 674 3.42 14.89 11.07
CA LYS A 674 2.74 16.02 10.44
C LYS A 674 1.30 16.11 10.93
N ASP A 675 0.74 17.32 10.96
CA ASP A 675 -0.65 17.54 11.38
C ASP A 675 -1.67 17.14 10.29
N GLN A 676 -1.21 17.00 9.04
CA GLN A 676 -2.05 16.68 7.88
C GLN A 676 -1.42 15.60 7.00
N GLY A 677 -2.24 14.99 6.15
CA GLY A 677 -1.82 14.00 5.17
C GLY A 677 -1.91 12.53 5.65
N PRO A 678 -1.32 11.60 4.88
CA PRO A 678 -1.41 10.16 5.10
C PRO A 678 -0.87 9.73 6.47
N TRP A 679 0.17 10.42 6.96
CA TRP A 679 0.81 10.16 8.25
C TRP A 679 0.34 11.09 9.37
N SER A 680 -0.81 11.77 9.18
CA SER A 680 -1.37 12.65 10.21
C SER A 680 -1.56 11.92 11.55
N VAL A 681 -1.43 12.65 12.67
CA VAL A 681 -1.63 12.12 14.02
C VAL A 681 -2.89 11.28 14.13
N SER A 682 -4.01 11.79 13.60
CA SER A 682 -5.29 11.11 13.64
C SER A 682 -5.30 9.84 12.79
N ALA A 683 -4.92 9.91 11.51
CA ALA A 683 -4.97 8.74 10.62
C ALA A 683 -4.01 7.63 11.07
N THR A 684 -2.79 8.00 11.46
CA THR A 684 -1.78 7.07 11.98
C THR A 684 -2.27 6.40 13.28
N GLY A 685 -2.87 7.17 14.19
CA GLY A 685 -3.48 6.64 15.41
C GLY A 685 -4.63 5.65 15.14
N ILE A 686 -5.52 5.96 14.19
CA ILE A 686 -6.60 5.04 13.80
C ILE A 686 -6.04 3.75 13.19
N ARG A 687 -5.09 3.85 12.25
CA ARG A 687 -4.48 2.67 11.61
C ARG A 687 -3.81 1.77 12.64
N LEU A 688 -2.94 2.32 13.48
CA LEU A 688 -2.16 1.57 14.46
C LEU A 688 -3.03 0.95 15.56
N SER A 689 -4.20 1.52 15.84
CA SER A 689 -5.18 0.94 16.75
C SER A 689 -6.26 0.10 16.05
N GLY A 690 -6.16 -0.16 14.75
CA GLY A 690 -7.21 -0.89 14.03
C GLY A 690 -6.63 -1.70 12.89
N ALA A 691 -6.94 -1.27 11.66
CA ALA A 691 -6.69 -2.02 10.44
C ALA A 691 -5.25 -2.54 10.31
N LEU A 692 -4.23 -1.80 10.75
CA LEU A 692 -2.84 -2.28 10.65
C LEU A 692 -2.60 -3.54 11.50
N ILE A 693 -2.99 -3.51 12.78
CA ILE A 693 -2.81 -4.64 13.70
C ILE A 693 -3.69 -5.82 13.29
N ASP A 694 -4.93 -5.56 12.89
CA ASP A 694 -5.86 -6.63 12.50
C ASP A 694 -5.43 -7.34 11.23
N ASN A 695 -4.95 -6.58 10.22
CA ASN A 695 -4.47 -7.17 8.97
C ASN A 695 -3.19 -8.00 9.16
N ILE A 696 -2.29 -7.62 10.10
CA ILE A 696 -1.12 -8.44 10.44
C ILE A 696 -1.57 -9.85 10.89
N HIS A 697 -2.66 -9.95 11.64
CA HIS A 697 -3.17 -11.25 12.05
C HIS A 697 -3.97 -11.96 10.95
N GLN A 698 -4.84 -11.23 10.23
CA GLN A 698 -5.73 -11.80 9.21
C GLN A 698 -4.98 -12.40 8.00
N PHE A 699 -3.86 -11.79 7.61
CA PHE A 699 -3.03 -12.25 6.49
C PHE A 699 -1.83 -13.09 6.92
N LEU A 700 -1.71 -13.41 8.21
CA LEU A 700 -0.61 -14.18 8.75
C LEU A 700 -0.46 -15.54 8.04
N ASP A 701 -1.57 -16.21 7.77
CA ASP A 701 -1.62 -17.51 7.08
C ASP A 701 -2.10 -17.45 5.63
N ALA A 702 -2.16 -16.26 5.02
CA ALA A 702 -2.63 -16.12 3.64
C ALA A 702 -1.55 -16.54 2.63
N PRO A 703 -1.73 -17.63 1.85
CA PRO A 703 -0.77 -17.99 0.80
C PRO A 703 -0.75 -16.98 -0.36
N GLU A 704 -1.79 -16.17 -0.50
CA GLU A 704 -1.88 -15.11 -1.50
C GLU A 704 -1.11 -13.84 -1.13
N VAL A 705 -0.68 -13.73 0.14
CA VAL A 705 0.20 -12.65 0.61
C VAL A 705 1.56 -13.26 0.86
N ASN A 706 2.56 -12.83 0.11
CA ASN A 706 3.91 -13.37 0.24
C ASN A 706 4.61 -12.83 1.49
N ASP A 707 5.77 -13.40 1.84
CA ASP A 707 6.46 -13.03 3.07
C ASP A 707 7.01 -11.61 3.06
N GLU A 708 7.28 -11.04 1.90
CA GLU A 708 7.78 -9.67 1.76
C GLU A 708 6.65 -8.62 1.81
N GLU A 709 5.51 -8.89 1.17
CA GLU A 709 4.27 -8.12 1.29
C GLU A 709 3.81 -8.11 2.77
N PHE A 710 3.88 -9.27 3.42
CA PHE A 710 3.62 -9.38 4.85
C PHE A 710 4.65 -8.60 5.68
N ALA A 711 5.94 -8.70 5.38
CA ALA A 711 6.98 -7.95 6.07
C ALA A 711 6.86 -6.43 5.84
N ALA A 712 6.40 -5.98 4.68
CA ALA A 712 6.13 -4.59 4.38
C ALA A 712 4.99 -4.04 5.24
N LEU A 713 3.89 -4.79 5.37
CA LEU A 713 2.83 -4.46 6.33
C LEU A 713 3.37 -4.42 7.76
N PHE A 714 4.07 -5.47 8.18
CA PHE A 714 4.57 -5.63 9.55
C PHE A 714 5.56 -4.52 9.92
N ARG A 715 6.35 -4.04 8.96
CA ARG A 715 7.28 -2.93 9.12
C ARG A 715 6.62 -1.59 9.42
N LEU A 716 5.41 -1.35 8.93
CA LEU A 716 4.73 -0.07 9.19
C LEU A 716 4.35 0.09 10.66
N LEU A 717 4.26 -0.99 11.41
CA LEU A 717 3.90 -0.96 12.82
C LEU A 717 4.90 -0.17 13.68
N PRO A 718 6.20 -0.54 13.74
CA PRO A 718 7.17 0.25 14.49
C PRO A 718 7.33 1.66 13.93
N GLN A 719 7.23 1.86 12.61
CA GLN A 719 7.32 3.19 12.00
C GLN A 719 6.19 4.13 12.43
N ALA A 720 4.94 3.62 12.44
CA ALA A 720 3.79 4.38 12.91
C ALA A 720 3.86 4.64 14.42
N ALA A 721 4.32 3.65 15.21
CA ALA A 721 4.44 3.78 16.65
C ALA A 721 5.54 4.77 17.05
N ASP A 722 6.71 4.73 16.40
CA ASP A 722 7.80 5.69 16.63
C ASP A 722 7.36 7.11 16.25
N LEU A 723 6.70 7.29 15.11
CA LEU A 723 6.19 8.59 14.69
C LEU A 723 5.16 9.17 15.69
N LEU A 724 4.29 8.32 16.25
CA LEU A 724 3.35 8.72 17.29
C LEU A 724 4.01 8.93 18.65
N ALA A 725 5.16 8.30 18.93
CA ALA A 725 5.87 8.48 20.18
C ALA A 725 6.42 9.92 20.32
N ASP A 726 6.71 10.56 19.19
CA ASP A 726 7.13 11.96 19.11
C ASP A 726 5.96 12.96 19.30
N TYR A 727 4.71 12.49 19.32
CA TYR A 727 3.55 13.36 19.51
C TYR A 727 3.62 14.11 20.85
N ASN A 728 3.53 15.44 20.79
CA ASN A 728 3.51 16.30 21.96
C ASN A 728 2.25 17.18 21.93
N PRO A 729 1.23 16.91 22.75
CA PRO A 729 -0.05 17.57 22.63
C PRO A 729 0.03 19.06 22.98
N GLY A 730 -0.54 19.89 22.11
CA GLY A 730 -0.79 21.31 22.36
C GLY A 730 -2.03 21.54 23.23
N LEU A 731 -2.17 22.77 23.76
CA LEU A 731 -3.32 23.17 24.59
C LEU A 731 -4.66 23.15 23.84
N THR A 732 -4.63 23.13 22.51
CA THR A 732 -5.80 23.10 21.63
C THR A 732 -6.18 21.70 21.16
N ASP A 733 -5.36 20.69 21.46
CA ASP A 733 -5.61 19.32 21.00
C ASP A 733 -6.77 18.72 21.80
N GLY A 734 -7.76 18.20 21.07
CA GLY A 734 -8.93 17.58 21.67
C GLY A 734 -8.58 16.29 22.41
N ALA A 735 -9.24 16.04 23.54
CA ALA A 735 -9.06 14.84 24.37
C ALA A 735 -9.10 13.52 23.58
N ALA A 736 -9.97 13.44 22.56
CA ALA A 736 -10.12 12.26 21.71
C ALA A 736 -8.86 11.94 20.88
N VAL A 737 -8.11 12.94 20.44
CA VAL A 737 -6.86 12.72 19.69
C VAL A 737 -5.78 12.17 20.62
N ILE A 738 -5.65 12.76 21.82
CA ILE A 738 -4.68 12.35 22.83
C ILE A 738 -4.93 10.90 23.28
N GLN A 739 -6.20 10.56 23.53
CA GLN A 739 -6.65 9.20 23.80
C GLN A 739 -6.23 8.22 22.70
N ARG A 740 -6.52 8.59 21.45
CA ARG A 740 -6.27 7.73 20.30
C ARG A 740 -4.78 7.41 20.15
N VAL A 741 -3.93 8.42 20.31
CA VAL A 741 -2.47 8.24 20.28
C VAL A 741 -2.01 7.36 21.45
N ALA A 742 -2.46 7.65 22.67
CA ALA A 742 -2.10 6.87 23.85
C ALA A 742 -2.54 5.39 23.72
N GLY A 743 -3.77 5.16 23.26
CA GLY A 743 -4.32 3.82 23.03
C GLY A 743 -3.60 3.05 21.91
N ALA A 744 -3.22 3.73 20.83
CA ALA A 744 -2.45 3.13 19.74
C ALA A 744 -1.05 2.69 20.19
N LEU A 745 -0.33 3.56 20.91
CA LEU A 745 1.00 3.27 21.46
C LEU A 745 0.96 2.14 22.50
N GLN A 746 -0.05 2.16 23.38
CA GLN A 746 -0.27 1.09 24.36
C GLN A 746 -0.53 -0.25 23.66
N ALA A 747 -1.39 -0.28 22.65
CA ALA A 747 -1.71 -1.49 21.90
C ALA A 747 -0.48 -2.03 21.17
N ALA A 748 0.27 -1.17 20.47
CA ALA A 748 1.50 -1.57 19.77
C ALA A 748 2.53 -2.18 20.74
N GLY A 749 2.81 -1.51 21.87
CA GLY A 749 3.81 -1.98 22.84
C GLY A 749 3.38 -3.18 23.70
N THR A 750 2.08 -3.46 23.80
CA THR A 750 1.55 -4.64 24.49
C THR A 750 1.44 -5.86 23.55
N LEU A 751 0.99 -5.66 22.31
CA LEU A 751 0.81 -6.75 21.34
C LEU A 751 2.11 -7.12 20.62
N PHE A 752 3.09 -6.23 20.54
CA PHE A 752 4.36 -6.51 19.87
C PHE A 752 5.57 -6.18 20.77
N PRO A 753 5.70 -6.84 21.95
CA PRO A 753 6.82 -6.64 22.88
C PRO A 753 8.20 -7.04 22.32
N GLU A 754 8.24 -7.74 21.19
CA GLU A 754 9.45 -8.10 20.46
C GLU A 754 10.15 -6.92 19.78
N PHE A 755 9.52 -5.76 19.66
CA PHE A 755 10.20 -4.55 19.20
C PHE A 755 11.01 -3.90 20.32
N SER A 756 12.20 -3.42 20.01
CA SER A 756 13.12 -2.79 20.97
C SER A 756 12.52 -1.54 21.62
N HIS A 757 11.67 -0.81 20.91
CA HIS A 757 10.99 0.41 21.38
C HIS A 757 9.64 0.15 22.08
N ALA A 758 9.18 -1.10 22.19
CA ALA A 758 7.87 -1.41 22.76
C ALA A 758 7.67 -0.87 24.20
N SER A 759 8.73 -0.86 25.02
CA SER A 759 8.70 -0.28 26.37
C SER A 759 8.59 1.25 26.35
N VAL A 760 9.24 1.91 25.38
CA VAL A 760 9.19 3.37 25.19
C VAL A 760 7.79 3.80 24.77
N TRP A 761 7.16 3.07 23.84
CA TRP A 761 5.78 3.36 23.41
C TRP A 761 4.79 3.28 24.58
N LYS A 762 4.92 2.27 25.44
CA LYS A 762 4.08 2.14 26.66
C LYS A 762 4.32 3.27 27.64
N GLN A 763 5.58 3.62 27.90
CA GLN A 763 5.90 4.76 28.79
C GLN A 763 5.34 6.07 28.24
N LYS A 764 5.39 6.27 26.91
CA LYS A 764 4.79 7.42 26.26
C LYS A 764 3.27 7.41 26.41
N ALA A 765 2.61 6.27 26.16
CA ALA A 765 1.17 6.12 26.37
C ALA A 765 0.76 6.46 27.81
N ASP A 766 1.46 5.91 28.80
CA ASP A 766 1.24 6.21 30.22
C ASP A 766 1.40 7.71 30.49
N SER A 767 2.44 8.36 29.94
CA SER A 767 2.64 9.80 30.10
C SER A 767 1.50 10.62 29.52
N LEU A 768 0.94 10.22 28.37
CA LEU A 768 -0.20 10.88 27.75
C LEU A 768 -1.48 10.69 28.56
N TYR A 769 -1.69 9.51 29.16
CA TYR A 769 -2.81 9.26 30.06
C TYR A 769 -2.74 10.08 31.36
N GLN A 770 -1.53 10.40 31.82
CA GLN A 770 -1.30 11.20 33.04
C GLN A 770 -1.27 12.72 32.78
N LEU A 771 -1.47 13.18 31.55
CA LEU A 771 -1.52 14.62 31.25
C LEU A 771 -2.70 15.28 31.98
N SER A 772 -2.39 16.39 32.65
CA SER A 772 -3.37 17.22 33.35
C SER A 772 -3.65 18.49 32.53
N PHE A 773 -4.93 18.81 32.37
CA PHE A 773 -5.42 19.96 31.62
C PHE A 773 -6.07 20.96 32.57
N PRO A 774 -5.96 22.29 32.30
CA PRO A 774 -6.69 23.28 33.07
C PRO A 774 -8.20 23.06 32.92
N ALA A 775 -8.91 22.92 34.04
CA ALA A 775 -10.36 22.81 34.03
C ALA A 775 -11.00 24.13 33.57
N PRO A 776 -12.16 24.09 32.89
CA PRO A 776 -12.94 25.28 32.61
C PRO A 776 -13.26 26.04 33.91
N ARG A 777 -13.30 27.36 33.83
CA ARG A 777 -13.58 28.25 34.98
C ARG A 777 -14.86 29.02 34.74
N VAL A 778 -15.99 28.32 34.88
CA VAL A 778 -17.31 28.82 34.48
C VAL A 778 -17.81 29.88 35.44
N ALA A 779 -17.64 29.64 36.74
CA ALA A 779 -17.98 30.59 37.80
C ALA A 779 -17.11 30.37 39.04
N ALA A 780 -17.07 31.36 39.92
CA ALA A 780 -16.49 31.22 41.24
C ALA A 780 -17.40 31.90 42.26
N ASN A 781 -17.43 31.36 43.48
CA ASN A 781 -18.21 31.92 44.57
C ASN A 781 -17.43 31.80 45.88
N ALA A 782 -17.68 32.71 46.81
CA ALA A 782 -16.96 32.79 48.07
C ALA A 782 -17.89 33.13 49.22
N SER A 783 -17.45 32.76 50.42
CA SER A 783 -18.05 33.18 51.70
C SER A 783 -18.36 34.67 51.76
N GLN A 784 -17.40 35.52 51.38
CA GLN A 784 -17.55 36.97 51.24
C GLN A 784 -16.63 37.48 50.12
N SER A 785 -16.96 38.64 49.54
CA SER A 785 -16.09 39.34 48.58
C SER A 785 -16.09 40.83 48.86
N HIS A 786 -14.91 41.42 48.90
CA HIS A 786 -14.76 42.86 49.02
C HIS A 786 -15.21 43.54 47.72
N VAL A 787 -15.95 44.65 47.82
CA VAL A 787 -16.57 45.34 46.67
C VAL A 787 -15.57 45.72 45.57
N ASN A 788 -14.36 46.15 45.95
CA ASN A 788 -13.29 46.54 45.01
C ASN A 788 -12.41 45.38 44.52
N PHE A 789 -12.53 44.19 45.12
CA PHE A 789 -11.71 43.02 44.84
C PHE A 789 -12.63 41.78 44.68
N PRO A 790 -13.50 41.76 43.67
CA PRO A 790 -14.54 40.74 43.51
C PRO A 790 -13.97 39.37 43.14
N VAL A 791 -14.72 38.31 43.44
CA VAL A 791 -14.31 36.90 43.22
C VAL A 791 -14.04 36.56 41.75
N SER A 792 -14.60 37.32 40.81
CA SER A 792 -14.35 37.18 39.38
C SER A 792 -12.87 37.35 38.99
N ARG A 793 -12.08 38.07 39.81
CA ARG A 793 -10.63 38.25 39.58
C ARG A 793 -9.84 36.96 39.70
N LEU A 794 -10.37 35.94 40.37
CA LEU A 794 -9.70 34.63 40.45
C LEU A 794 -9.66 33.86 39.14
N MET A 795 -10.37 34.33 38.12
CA MET A 795 -10.56 33.65 36.84
C MET A 795 -10.32 34.57 35.64
N ASP A 796 -9.83 35.80 35.85
CA ASP A 796 -9.71 36.80 34.79
C ASP A 796 -8.45 36.63 33.91
N GLY A 797 -7.59 35.68 34.28
CA GLY A 797 -6.34 35.35 33.58
C GLY A 797 -5.20 36.32 33.91
N ASN A 798 -5.35 37.21 34.89
CA ASN A 798 -4.38 38.23 35.24
C ASN A 798 -3.98 38.11 36.72
N VAL A 799 -2.88 37.37 36.96
CA VAL A 799 -2.25 37.20 38.29
C VAL A 799 -1.84 38.48 39.01
N LYS A 800 -1.88 39.65 38.33
CA LYS A 800 -1.61 40.96 38.95
C LYS A 800 -2.86 41.56 39.60
N THR A 801 -4.06 41.12 39.24
CA THR A 801 -5.28 41.43 39.99
C THR A 801 -5.40 40.44 41.16
N PHE A 802 -6.29 40.71 42.10
CA PHE A 802 -6.58 39.79 43.19
C PHE A 802 -8.01 39.93 43.69
N TRP A 803 -8.55 38.83 44.19
CA TRP A 803 -9.75 38.78 45.01
C TRP A 803 -9.38 38.91 46.49
N SER A 804 -10.28 39.51 47.28
CA SER A 804 -10.14 39.63 48.73
C SER A 804 -11.48 39.45 49.43
N THR A 805 -11.47 38.80 50.59
CA THR A 805 -12.53 38.99 51.59
C THR A 805 -12.42 40.39 52.21
N PRO A 806 -13.48 40.93 52.85
CA PRO A 806 -13.36 42.13 53.68
C PRO A 806 -12.30 41.97 54.77
N THR A 807 -11.61 43.07 55.13
CA THR A 807 -10.60 43.09 56.19
C THR A 807 -11.23 42.90 57.56
N SER A 808 -10.61 42.10 58.42
CA SER A 808 -11.09 41.81 59.77
C SER A 808 -9.97 41.88 60.81
N LYS A 809 -10.26 42.39 62.01
CA LYS A 809 -9.33 42.35 63.15
C LYS A 809 -9.30 40.99 63.85
N THR A 810 -10.26 40.13 63.56
CA THR A 810 -10.39 38.79 64.14
C THR A 810 -10.27 37.72 63.06
N ASN A 811 -9.55 36.64 63.35
CA ASN A 811 -9.51 35.48 62.47
C ASN A 811 -10.89 34.78 62.45
N ALA A 812 -11.51 34.72 61.28
CA ALA A 812 -12.78 34.02 61.06
C ALA A 812 -12.68 33.27 59.73
N GLY A 813 -12.89 31.95 59.75
CA GLY A 813 -12.68 31.10 58.58
C GLY A 813 -13.47 31.58 57.35
N GLN A 814 -12.85 31.46 56.18
CA GLN A 814 -13.39 31.90 54.90
C GLN A 814 -13.19 30.79 53.86
N TRP A 815 -14.04 30.75 52.86
CA TRP A 815 -13.93 29.81 51.75
C TRP A 815 -14.18 30.47 50.41
N VAL A 816 -13.62 29.86 49.37
CA VAL A 816 -13.87 30.16 47.95
C VAL A 816 -13.87 28.88 47.14
N TYR A 817 -14.78 28.74 46.18
CA TYR A 817 -14.81 27.61 45.26
C TYR A 817 -14.89 28.04 43.81
N LEU A 818 -14.40 27.15 42.95
CA LEU A 818 -14.49 27.22 41.49
C LEU A 818 -15.56 26.24 40.99
N ASP A 819 -16.45 26.67 40.10
CA ASP A 819 -17.36 25.82 39.31
C ASP A 819 -16.75 25.55 37.94
N MET A 820 -16.50 24.28 37.65
CA MET A 820 -15.95 23.82 36.38
C MET A 820 -17.02 23.58 35.30
N GLY A 821 -18.30 23.76 35.62
CA GLY A 821 -19.45 23.59 34.73
C GLY A 821 -19.90 22.14 34.54
N GLN A 822 -18.98 21.20 34.72
CA GLN A 822 -19.19 19.75 34.58
C GLN A 822 -18.36 18.99 35.62
N THR A 823 -18.72 17.74 35.89
CA THR A 823 -17.93 16.86 36.75
C THR A 823 -16.66 16.40 36.02
N LEU A 824 -15.50 16.60 36.64
CA LEU A 824 -14.17 16.25 36.13
C LEU A 824 -13.36 15.50 37.20
N ASP A 825 -12.40 14.68 36.77
CA ASP A 825 -11.43 14.02 37.65
C ASP A 825 -10.27 14.94 37.98
N VAL A 826 -10.46 15.77 39.01
CA VAL A 826 -9.48 16.78 39.42
C VAL A 826 -8.28 16.10 40.05
N LYS A 827 -7.09 16.40 39.53
CA LYS A 827 -5.81 15.88 40.02
C LYS A 827 -5.01 16.92 40.80
N GLN A 828 -5.26 18.20 40.56
CA GLN A 828 -4.42 19.27 41.09
C GLN A 828 -5.20 20.57 41.25
N VAL A 829 -4.78 21.38 42.22
CA VAL A 829 -5.18 22.78 42.37
C VAL A 829 -3.96 23.67 42.29
N ARG A 830 -4.09 24.81 41.59
CA ARG A 830 -3.07 25.86 41.56
C ARG A 830 -3.65 27.16 42.10
N LEU A 831 -2.92 27.82 42.98
CA LEU A 831 -3.29 29.10 43.57
C LEU A 831 -2.18 30.11 43.31
N ALA A 832 -2.48 31.20 42.62
CA ALA A 832 -1.58 32.34 42.60
C ALA A 832 -1.83 33.17 43.87
N PRO A 833 -0.81 33.42 44.71
CA PRO A 833 -0.93 34.40 45.79
C PRO A 833 -1.15 35.81 45.23
N ARG A 834 -1.57 36.75 46.09
CA ARG A 834 -1.54 38.16 45.72
C ARG A 834 -0.11 38.55 45.32
N ASN A 835 0.05 39.13 44.13
CA ASN A 835 1.36 39.49 43.53
C ASN A 835 2.11 40.66 44.22
N GLU A 836 1.79 40.90 45.48
CA GLU A 836 2.41 41.88 46.37
C GLU A 836 2.82 41.15 47.66
N PHE A 837 3.80 40.25 47.58
CA PHE A 837 4.34 39.48 48.72
C PHE A 837 3.37 38.47 49.35
N GLY A 838 2.38 37.96 48.61
CA GLY A 838 1.50 36.88 49.07
C GLY A 838 0.64 37.23 50.28
N TYR A 839 0.42 38.52 50.52
CA TYR A 839 -0.46 39.00 51.58
C TYR A 839 -1.84 38.35 51.52
N GLY A 840 -2.36 37.95 52.69
CA GLY A 840 -3.65 37.29 52.81
C GLY A 840 -3.73 35.84 52.33
N PHE A 841 -2.61 35.19 51.97
CA PHE A 841 -2.58 33.75 51.72
C PHE A 841 -2.89 32.96 53.01
N PRO A 842 -3.74 31.92 52.98
CA PRO A 842 -4.20 31.26 54.20
C PRO A 842 -3.09 30.50 54.95
N VAL A 843 -3.22 30.45 56.28
CA VAL A 843 -2.26 29.76 57.17
C VAL A 843 -2.69 28.32 57.45
N ASP A 844 -3.96 28.12 57.80
CA ASP A 844 -4.55 26.78 57.96
C ASP A 844 -5.72 26.65 56.98
N PHE A 845 -5.66 25.64 56.11
CA PHE A 845 -6.67 25.44 55.09
C PHE A 845 -6.75 24.00 54.62
N ARG A 846 -7.82 23.66 53.93
CA ARG A 846 -7.99 22.38 53.25
C ARG A 846 -8.69 22.54 51.91
N PHE A 847 -8.49 21.57 51.03
CA PHE A 847 -9.29 21.46 49.81
C PHE A 847 -10.48 20.53 50.01
N GLU A 848 -11.62 20.92 49.47
CA GLU A 848 -12.86 20.15 49.47
C GLU A 848 -13.42 20.09 48.05
N TYR A 849 -14.17 19.03 47.73
CA TYR A 849 -14.80 18.85 46.43
C TYR A 849 -16.29 18.54 46.57
N SER A 850 -17.05 18.84 45.52
CA SER A 850 -18.50 18.62 45.46
C SER A 850 -18.99 18.45 44.02
N GLN A 851 -20.12 17.76 43.86
CA GLN A 851 -20.85 17.67 42.59
C GLN A 851 -22.02 18.67 42.51
N ASP A 852 -22.51 19.18 43.65
CA ASP A 852 -23.74 19.99 43.76
C ASP A 852 -23.54 21.34 44.48
N ALA A 853 -22.31 21.65 44.91
CA ALA A 853 -21.93 22.81 45.72
C ALA A 853 -22.61 22.90 47.12
N VAL A 854 -23.33 21.86 47.54
CA VAL A 854 -24.02 21.78 48.83
C VAL A 854 -23.33 20.76 49.74
N ASN A 855 -23.08 19.57 49.22
CA ASN A 855 -22.43 18.47 49.91
C ASN A 855 -20.93 18.46 49.59
N TRP A 856 -20.10 18.67 50.61
CA TRP A 856 -18.66 18.85 50.44
C TRP A 856 -17.88 17.75 51.14
N THR A 857 -16.93 17.16 50.40
CA THR A 857 -16.02 16.13 50.89
C THR A 857 -14.60 16.67 50.91
N VAL A 858 -13.83 16.41 51.97
CA VAL A 858 -12.42 16.81 52.04
C VAL A 858 -11.60 15.99 51.05
N VAL A 859 -10.74 16.64 50.28
CA VAL A 859 -9.81 15.94 49.39
C VAL A 859 -8.77 15.19 50.24
N PRO A 860 -8.61 13.87 50.08
CA PRO A 860 -7.71 13.07 50.90
C PRO A 860 -6.27 13.60 50.92
N GLY A 861 -5.71 13.77 52.12
CA GLY A 861 -4.33 14.24 52.30
C GLY A 861 -4.09 15.73 52.02
N GLN A 862 -5.13 16.50 51.71
CA GLN A 862 -5.01 17.92 51.33
C GLN A 862 -5.46 18.85 52.46
N ILE A 863 -4.90 18.65 53.66
CA ILE A 863 -5.11 19.49 54.85
C ILE A 863 -3.76 20.09 55.25
N TYR A 864 -3.71 21.41 55.37
CA TYR A 864 -2.49 22.18 55.63
C TYR A 864 -2.63 22.99 56.91
N SER A 865 -1.60 22.95 57.75
CA SER A 865 -1.50 23.74 58.99
C SER A 865 -0.18 24.51 59.02
N ASN A 866 -0.19 25.71 59.58
CA ASN A 866 0.98 26.60 59.67
C ASN A 866 1.67 26.82 58.31
N TYR A 867 0.89 26.93 57.23
CA TYR A 867 1.41 27.11 55.89
C TYR A 867 2.10 28.49 55.78
N PRO A 868 3.38 28.54 55.36
CA PRO A 868 4.11 29.80 55.27
C PRO A 868 3.57 30.67 54.14
N ASN A 869 3.69 31.98 54.27
CA ASN A 869 3.36 32.90 53.18
C ASN A 869 4.29 32.62 51.97
N PRO A 870 3.75 32.23 50.80
CA PRO A 870 4.52 31.86 49.62
C PRO A 870 5.13 33.06 48.86
N GLY A 871 4.90 34.30 49.29
CA GLY A 871 5.29 35.47 48.51
C GLY A 871 4.51 35.52 47.19
N ASN A 872 5.21 35.69 46.07
CA ASN A 872 4.59 35.74 44.75
C ASN A 872 4.59 34.40 44.01
N ASP A 873 5.07 33.33 44.65
CA ASP A 873 5.29 32.05 43.98
C ASP A 873 3.97 31.30 43.81
N LEU A 874 3.71 30.79 42.60
CA LEU A 874 2.54 29.97 42.31
C LEU A 874 2.55 28.69 43.15
N GLN A 875 1.49 28.47 43.93
CA GLN A 875 1.37 27.29 44.77
C GLN A 875 0.58 26.19 44.04
N THR A 876 1.15 24.99 44.01
CA THR A 876 0.57 23.83 43.32
C THR A 876 0.35 22.69 44.31
N PHE A 877 -0.87 22.18 44.35
CA PHE A 877 -1.32 21.15 45.28
C PHE A 877 -1.82 19.95 44.48
N THR A 878 -0.98 18.92 44.36
CA THR A 878 -1.29 17.70 43.61
C THR A 878 -1.91 16.65 44.53
N PHE A 879 -2.99 16.02 44.08
CA PHE A 879 -3.72 15.01 44.83
C PHE A 879 -3.11 13.63 44.58
N SER A 880 -3.02 12.80 45.61
CA SER A 880 -2.52 11.42 45.48
C SER A 880 -3.43 10.58 44.58
N GLN A 881 -4.74 10.79 44.66
CA GLN A 881 -5.78 10.24 43.78
C GLN A 881 -6.62 11.36 43.19
N THR A 882 -7.19 11.15 42.02
CA THR A 882 -8.15 12.12 41.43
C THR A 882 -9.43 12.14 42.24
N VAL A 883 -10.15 13.26 42.20
CA VAL A 883 -11.48 13.38 42.82
C VAL A 883 -12.52 13.80 41.79
N PRO A 884 -13.68 13.13 41.72
CA PRO A 884 -14.75 13.47 40.78
C PRO A 884 -15.50 14.70 41.29
N ALA A 885 -15.19 15.87 40.71
CA ALA A 885 -15.66 17.16 41.20
C ALA A 885 -16.22 18.00 40.07
N ARG A 886 -17.35 18.67 40.31
CA ARG A 886 -17.75 19.85 39.54
C ARG A 886 -17.28 21.13 40.21
N TYR A 887 -17.20 21.09 41.54
CA TYR A 887 -16.78 22.21 42.36
C TYR A 887 -15.57 21.83 43.21
N ILE A 888 -14.55 22.69 43.23
CA ILE A 888 -13.39 22.58 44.11
C ILE A 888 -13.32 23.81 44.99
N ARG A 889 -13.21 23.62 46.31
CA ARG A 889 -13.22 24.66 47.33
C ARG A 889 -11.93 24.68 48.11
N LEU A 890 -11.37 25.89 48.26
CA LEU A 890 -10.40 26.22 49.29
C LEU A 890 -11.15 26.69 50.53
N ASN A 891 -10.98 25.99 51.65
CA ASN A 891 -11.60 26.33 52.92
C ASN A 891 -10.51 26.67 53.95
N ALA A 892 -10.33 27.97 54.21
CA ALA A 892 -9.34 28.50 55.12
C ALA A 892 -9.92 28.65 56.53
N THR A 893 -9.39 27.89 57.48
CA THR A 893 -9.78 27.95 58.90
C THR A 893 -8.98 29.00 59.67
N THR A 894 -7.75 29.28 59.23
CA THR A 894 -6.92 30.37 59.75
C THR A 894 -6.43 31.25 58.60
N LEU A 895 -6.84 32.52 58.64
CA LEU A 895 -6.55 33.50 57.60
C LEU A 895 -5.12 34.04 57.70
N GLY A 896 -4.56 34.39 56.54
CA GLY A 896 -3.35 35.21 56.46
C GLY A 896 -3.64 36.66 56.82
N LYS A 897 -2.56 37.45 56.91
CA LYS A 897 -2.67 38.89 57.14
C LYS A 897 -2.30 39.69 55.90
N ASP A 898 -2.98 40.80 55.70
CA ASP A 898 -2.65 41.76 54.66
C ASP A 898 -1.53 42.73 55.08
N ASN A 899 -1.23 43.69 54.20
CA ASN A 899 -0.25 44.76 54.43
C ASN A 899 -0.63 45.76 55.54
N ASN A 900 -1.87 45.71 56.04
CA ASN A 900 -2.35 46.51 57.19
C ASN A 900 -2.44 45.67 58.48
N ASN A 901 -1.92 44.43 58.46
CA ASN A 901 -1.96 43.48 59.57
C ASN A 901 -3.39 43.03 59.94
N ASP A 902 -4.33 43.07 58.98
CA ASP A 902 -5.70 42.57 59.10
C ASP A 902 -5.85 41.17 58.52
N TYR A 903 -6.72 40.36 59.13
CA TYR A 903 -7.04 39.02 58.66
C TYR A 903 -7.91 39.07 57.40
N VAL A 904 -7.44 38.42 56.32
CA VAL A 904 -8.13 38.30 55.03
C VAL A 904 -7.77 36.98 54.35
N LEU A 905 -8.62 36.55 53.41
CA LEU A 905 -8.25 35.58 52.37
C LEU A 905 -8.09 36.33 51.05
N GLN A 906 -6.86 36.34 50.50
CA GLN A 906 -6.52 36.99 49.24
C GLN A 906 -5.76 36.05 48.31
N LEU A 907 -6.17 36.06 47.05
CA LEU A 907 -5.57 35.25 45.99
C LEU A 907 -5.60 36.03 44.68
N GLY A 908 -4.56 35.88 43.87
CA GLY A 908 -4.51 36.41 42.51
C GLY A 908 -5.43 35.61 41.59
N GLU A 909 -5.22 34.30 41.53
CA GLU A 909 -5.92 33.39 40.62
C GLU A 909 -6.11 32.01 41.26
N PHE A 910 -7.14 31.29 40.81
CA PHE A 910 -7.45 29.93 41.24
C PHE A 910 -7.71 29.04 40.00
N TRP A 911 -6.96 27.96 39.87
CA TRP A 911 -7.18 26.89 38.90
C TRP A 911 -7.38 25.53 39.57
N ALA A 912 -8.13 24.69 38.89
CA ALA A 912 -8.08 23.24 39.06
C ALA A 912 -7.57 22.64 37.75
N ASP A 913 -6.76 21.59 37.85
CA ASP A 913 -6.36 20.78 36.69
C ASP A 913 -6.94 19.38 36.85
N TYR A 914 -7.47 18.84 35.76
CA TYR A 914 -8.07 17.52 35.70
C TYR A 914 -7.28 16.63 34.76
N VAL A 915 -7.31 15.33 35.01
CA VAL A 915 -6.83 14.34 34.04
C VAL A 915 -7.99 13.89 33.20
N LEU A 916 -7.70 13.57 31.94
CA LEU A 916 -8.69 12.95 31.07
C LEU A 916 -8.95 11.48 31.46
N PHE A 917 -7.96 10.82 32.11
CA PHE A 917 -8.01 9.41 32.51
C PHE A 917 -7.39 9.21 33.90
N PRO A 918 -8.19 8.90 34.94
CA PRO A 918 -7.67 8.50 36.24
C PRO A 918 -6.72 7.29 36.12
N SER A 919 -5.69 7.22 36.96
CA SER A 919 -4.67 6.15 36.93
C SER A 919 -5.25 4.73 37.06
N ASP A 920 -6.36 4.59 37.79
CA ASP A 920 -7.05 3.31 37.99
C ASP A 920 -7.90 2.92 36.76
N GLU A 921 -8.33 3.90 35.95
CA GLU A 921 -9.04 3.70 34.69
C GLU A 921 -8.08 3.29 33.56
N ALA A 922 -6.88 3.90 33.52
CA ALA A 922 -5.87 3.70 32.47
C ALA A 922 -5.25 2.29 32.44
N THR A 923 -5.33 1.50 33.52
CA THR A 923 -4.78 0.13 33.58
C THR A 923 -5.81 -0.99 33.84
N ASN A 924 -6.98 -0.68 34.39
CA ASN A 924 -8.00 -1.70 34.70
C ASN A 924 -8.93 -1.98 33.50
N VAL A 925 -9.18 -3.25 33.17
CA VAL A 925 -10.13 -3.67 32.12
C VAL A 925 -11.55 -3.82 32.71
N PRO A 926 -12.61 -3.48 31.97
CA PRO A 926 -13.99 -3.71 32.44
C PRO A 926 -14.24 -5.22 32.62
N VAL A 927 -14.97 -5.57 33.70
CA VAL A 927 -15.30 -6.97 34.00
C VAL A 927 -16.77 -7.21 34.30
N ILE A 928 -17.33 -8.32 33.81
CA ILE A 928 -18.68 -8.78 34.16
C ILE A 928 -18.64 -9.28 35.59
N SER A 929 -19.39 -8.63 36.47
CA SER A 929 -19.45 -8.96 37.90
C SER A 929 -20.61 -9.88 38.27
N GLY A 930 -21.56 -10.11 37.34
CA GLY A 930 -22.60 -11.12 37.50
C GLY A 930 -23.83 -10.89 36.61
N GLY A 931 -24.75 -11.85 36.64
CA GLY A 931 -26.08 -11.73 36.05
C GLY A 931 -27.16 -12.15 37.05
N THR A 932 -28.32 -11.47 37.01
CA THR A 932 -29.49 -11.83 37.81
C THR A 932 -30.69 -12.10 36.91
N LEU A 933 -31.34 -13.24 37.09
CA LEU A 933 -32.51 -13.63 36.31
C LEU A 933 -33.78 -12.90 36.81
N GLY A 934 -34.49 -12.26 35.88
CA GLY A 934 -35.76 -11.59 36.13
C GLY A 934 -36.93 -12.55 36.30
N ALA A 935 -38.02 -12.05 36.89
CA ALA A 935 -39.23 -12.84 37.14
C ALA A 935 -39.77 -13.48 35.84
N GLY A 936 -40.22 -14.74 35.94
CA GLY A 936 -40.78 -15.48 34.82
C GLY A 936 -39.81 -15.72 33.67
N ASN A 937 -38.50 -15.66 33.91
CA ASN A 937 -37.44 -15.80 32.90
C ASN A 937 -37.47 -14.69 31.82
N ALA A 938 -38.06 -13.52 32.10
CA ALA A 938 -38.32 -12.48 31.10
C ALA A 938 -37.07 -11.70 30.66
N TYR A 939 -36.07 -11.58 31.53
CA TYR A 939 -34.82 -10.85 31.25
C TYR A 939 -33.68 -11.29 32.16
N ILE A 940 -32.45 -10.88 31.85
CA ILE A 940 -31.27 -10.96 32.71
C ILE A 940 -30.73 -9.55 32.93
N ASP A 941 -30.51 -9.18 34.19
CA ASP A 941 -29.76 -7.97 34.54
C ASP A 941 -28.27 -8.33 34.63
N MET A 942 -27.51 -7.92 33.63
CA MET A 942 -26.06 -8.11 33.56
C MET A 942 -25.37 -6.89 34.19
N THR A 943 -24.50 -7.13 35.18
CA THR A 943 -23.73 -6.09 35.88
C THR A 943 -22.27 -6.14 35.48
N VAL A 944 -21.67 -4.97 35.27
CA VAL A 944 -20.28 -4.78 34.87
C VAL A 944 -19.62 -3.79 35.82
N SER A 945 -18.33 -3.97 36.08
CA SER A 945 -17.53 -3.13 36.97
C SER A 945 -17.40 -1.67 36.51
N LYS A 946 -17.68 -1.39 35.23
CA LYS A 946 -17.55 -0.06 34.59
C LYS A 946 -18.65 0.14 33.56
N GLY A 947 -18.87 1.41 33.19
CA GLY A 947 -19.80 1.79 32.14
C GLY A 947 -19.37 1.21 30.79
N ILE A 948 -20.30 0.55 30.09
CA ILE A 948 -20.01 -0.14 28.82
C ILE A 948 -20.55 0.60 27.60
N TYR A 949 -19.80 0.50 26.51
CA TYR A 949 -20.07 1.14 25.22
C TYR A 949 -19.99 0.12 24.09
N SER A 950 -20.69 0.40 22.99
CA SER A 950 -20.68 -0.46 21.79
C SER A 950 -19.44 -0.26 20.90
N THR A 951 -18.68 0.82 21.09
CA THR A 951 -17.48 1.15 20.30
C THR A 951 -16.25 1.37 21.19
N ASN A 952 -15.07 1.17 20.62
CA ASN A 952 -13.79 1.44 21.28
C ASN A 952 -13.45 2.93 21.41
N GLU A 953 -14.31 3.82 20.91
CA GLU A 953 -14.18 5.27 21.14
C GLU A 953 -14.86 5.71 22.44
N GLY A 954 -15.36 4.75 23.25
CA GLY A 954 -16.12 5.06 24.46
C GLY A 954 -17.47 5.70 24.13
N THR A 955 -18.06 5.32 22.99
CA THR A 955 -19.34 5.88 22.49
C THR A 955 -20.30 4.78 22.05
N GLY A 956 -21.58 5.14 21.93
CA GLY A 956 -22.62 4.26 21.41
C GLY A 956 -23.22 3.33 22.46
N ALA A 957 -24.51 3.06 22.29
CA ALA A 957 -25.30 2.22 23.18
C ALA A 957 -25.10 0.75 22.85
N VAL A 958 -24.93 -0.08 23.89
CA VAL A 958 -24.84 -1.54 23.73
C VAL A 958 -26.14 -2.09 23.14
N THR A 959 -26.02 -2.96 22.15
CA THR A 959 -27.15 -3.62 21.46
C THR A 959 -27.05 -5.13 21.55
N GLY A 960 -28.07 -5.84 21.08
CA GLY A 960 -28.08 -7.31 21.06
C GLY A 960 -26.91 -7.92 20.27
N SER A 961 -26.38 -7.24 19.25
CA SER A 961 -25.23 -7.74 18.47
C SER A 961 -23.90 -7.67 19.23
N ASN A 962 -23.85 -6.90 20.33
CA ASN A 962 -22.67 -6.81 21.19
C ASN A 962 -22.61 -7.97 22.21
N LEU A 963 -23.66 -8.79 22.31
CA LEU A 963 -23.78 -9.88 23.26
C LEU A 963 -24.00 -11.22 22.56
N ALA A 964 -23.58 -12.29 23.21
CA ALA A 964 -23.96 -13.65 22.84
C ALA A 964 -24.68 -14.32 24.02
N LEU A 965 -25.65 -15.18 23.68
CA LEU A 965 -26.41 -15.98 24.63
C LEU A 965 -26.08 -17.45 24.43
N ILE A 966 -25.73 -18.13 25.52
CA ILE A 966 -25.55 -19.58 25.56
C ILE A 966 -26.75 -20.17 26.27
N PHE A 967 -27.44 -21.10 25.62
CA PHE A 967 -28.58 -21.84 26.17
C PHE A 967 -28.23 -23.32 26.27
N ALA A 968 -28.44 -23.92 27.43
CA ALA A 968 -28.36 -25.35 27.63
C ALA A 968 -29.69 -25.89 28.13
N ASN A 969 -30.29 -26.80 27.35
CA ASN A 969 -31.57 -27.43 27.70
C ASN A 969 -31.45 -28.36 28.92
N ASN A 970 -30.30 -28.99 29.16
CA ASN A 970 -30.05 -29.86 30.33
C ASN A 970 -31.11 -30.95 30.60
N GLY A 971 -31.84 -31.40 29.57
CA GLY A 971 -32.93 -32.37 29.69
C GLY A 971 -34.29 -31.77 30.07
N GLY A 972 -34.43 -30.45 30.01
CA GLY A 972 -35.67 -29.73 30.25
C GLY A 972 -36.59 -29.61 29.04
N GLU A 973 -37.71 -28.90 29.21
CA GLU A 973 -38.79 -28.78 28.23
C GLU A 973 -38.65 -27.53 27.32
N ALA A 974 -37.86 -26.52 27.71
CA ALA A 974 -37.54 -25.39 26.82
C ALA A 974 -36.42 -25.76 25.83
N THR A 975 -36.60 -25.43 24.55
CA THR A 975 -35.72 -25.89 23.45
C THR A 975 -34.79 -24.83 22.91
N GLN A 976 -35.07 -23.54 23.15
CA GLN A 976 -34.24 -22.44 22.67
C GLN A 976 -34.44 -21.18 23.53
N ALA A 977 -33.42 -20.33 23.59
CA ALA A 977 -33.51 -18.97 24.06
C ALA A 977 -32.76 -18.00 23.13
N ALA A 978 -33.21 -16.74 23.05
CA ALA A 978 -32.57 -15.69 22.27
C ALA A 978 -32.71 -14.32 22.96
N ILE A 979 -31.84 -13.38 22.59
CA ILE A 979 -31.88 -11.99 23.05
C ILE A 979 -32.95 -11.23 22.23
N ALA A 980 -33.99 -10.75 22.91
CA ALA A 980 -35.05 -9.97 22.30
C ALA A 980 -34.67 -8.49 22.15
N SER A 981 -34.09 -7.90 23.20
CA SER A 981 -33.58 -6.51 23.19
C SER A 981 -32.67 -6.26 24.39
N VAL A 982 -31.92 -5.16 24.36
CA VAL A 982 -31.05 -4.73 25.47
C VAL A 982 -31.42 -3.29 25.83
N LYS A 983 -31.73 -3.04 27.11
CA LYS A 983 -32.24 -1.76 27.62
C LYS A 983 -31.73 -1.43 29.02
N LYS A 984 -32.10 -0.27 29.56
CA LYS A 984 -31.87 0.08 30.97
C LYS A 984 -32.70 -0.83 31.88
N SER A 985 -32.27 -1.00 33.14
CA SER A 985 -32.94 -1.85 34.14
C SER A 985 -34.13 -1.16 34.84
N ASP A 986 -34.70 -0.12 34.23
CA ASP A 986 -35.74 0.75 34.79
C ASP A 986 -37.19 0.33 34.46
N GLY A 987 -37.39 -0.68 33.59
CA GLY A 987 -38.70 -1.21 33.23
C GLY A 987 -38.71 -2.74 33.12
N ALA A 988 -39.84 -3.37 33.46
CA ALA A 988 -39.98 -4.83 33.52
C ALA A 988 -40.25 -5.49 32.15
N SER A 989 -40.52 -4.70 31.12
CA SER A 989 -40.76 -5.18 29.74
C SER A 989 -40.01 -4.30 28.72
N PRO A 990 -39.78 -4.78 27.48
CA PRO A 990 -39.14 -3.98 26.43
C PRO A 990 -39.83 -2.64 26.14
N GLU A 991 -41.15 -2.55 26.35
CA GLU A 991 -41.96 -1.36 26.10
C GLU A 991 -41.86 -0.33 27.23
N THR A 992 -41.57 -0.79 28.45
CA THR A 992 -41.54 0.06 29.66
C THR A 992 -40.12 0.48 30.06
N ALA A 993 -39.09 -0.22 29.57
CA ALA A 993 -37.69 0.11 29.82
C ALA A 993 -37.14 1.15 28.84
N SER A 994 -36.32 2.07 29.36
CA SER A 994 -35.67 3.14 28.58
C SER A 994 -34.52 2.61 27.71
N ALA A 995 -34.22 3.30 26.60
CA ALA A 995 -33.10 2.95 25.73
C ALA A 995 -31.74 3.16 26.42
N LEU A 996 -30.76 2.33 26.08
CA LEU A 996 -29.37 2.54 26.47
C LEU A 996 -28.78 3.76 25.76
N THR A 997 -27.83 4.41 26.42
CA THR A 997 -27.13 5.60 25.94
C THR A 997 -25.61 5.39 25.87
N GLY A 998 -25.09 4.32 26.47
CA GLY A 998 -23.66 4.09 26.66
C GLY A 998 -23.23 4.55 28.05
N GLY A 999 -22.29 3.83 28.66
CA GLY A 999 -21.78 4.12 30.00
C GLY A 999 -22.57 3.49 31.14
N GLU A 1000 -23.59 2.67 30.85
CA GLU A 1000 -24.33 1.93 31.87
C GLU A 1000 -23.48 0.82 32.50
N THR A 1001 -23.54 0.65 33.82
CA THR A 1001 -22.88 -0.45 34.57
C THR A 1001 -23.81 -1.65 34.78
N THR A 1002 -25.10 -1.48 34.48
CA THR A 1002 -26.10 -2.54 34.51
C THR A 1002 -26.97 -2.41 33.28
N ILE A 1003 -27.08 -3.50 32.51
CA ILE A 1003 -27.95 -3.59 31.35
C ILE A 1003 -28.96 -4.71 31.54
N ARG A 1004 -30.19 -4.51 31.05
CA ARG A 1004 -31.26 -5.50 31.06
C ARG A 1004 -31.37 -6.15 29.69
N VAL A 1005 -31.09 -7.45 29.62
CA VAL A 1005 -31.16 -8.28 28.42
C VAL A 1005 -32.50 -9.01 28.42
N PHE A 1006 -33.46 -8.55 27.63
CA PHE A 1006 -34.75 -9.22 27.50
C PHE A 1006 -34.64 -10.51 26.70
N LEU A 1007 -35.36 -11.54 27.12
CA LEU A 1007 -35.27 -12.89 26.57
C LEU A 1007 -36.53 -13.29 25.81
N THR A 1008 -36.35 -14.07 24.75
CA THR A 1008 -37.40 -14.89 24.14
C THR A 1008 -37.05 -16.36 24.33
N ILE A 1009 -37.94 -17.15 24.92
CA ILE A 1009 -37.73 -18.57 25.19
C ILE A 1009 -38.78 -19.39 24.42
N THR A 1010 -38.33 -20.44 23.74
CA THR A 1010 -39.19 -21.40 23.03
C THR A 1010 -39.40 -22.62 23.91
N GLY A 1011 -40.66 -22.98 24.17
CA GLY A 1011 -41.03 -24.02 25.14
C GLY A 1011 -41.26 -23.45 26.55
N VAL A 1012 -41.61 -24.32 27.50
CA VAL A 1012 -41.88 -23.93 28.90
C VAL A 1012 -40.72 -24.43 29.77
N PRO A 1013 -39.89 -23.55 30.35
CA PRO A 1013 -38.79 -23.98 31.20
C PRO A 1013 -39.25 -24.86 32.36
N SER A 1014 -38.56 -25.98 32.56
CA SER A 1014 -38.87 -26.97 33.61
C SER A 1014 -37.96 -26.85 34.83
N GLY A 1015 -37.13 -25.81 34.90
CA GLY A 1015 -36.29 -25.52 36.07
C GLY A 1015 -34.89 -26.14 36.04
N VAL A 1016 -34.48 -26.74 34.92
CA VAL A 1016 -33.15 -27.38 34.75
C VAL A 1016 -32.32 -26.73 33.64
N GLU A 1017 -32.97 -26.01 32.73
CA GLU A 1017 -32.33 -25.25 31.66
C GLU A 1017 -31.49 -24.12 32.23
N THR A 1018 -30.37 -23.81 31.59
CA THR A 1018 -29.49 -22.71 31.98
C THR A 1018 -29.27 -21.73 30.83
N ILE A 1019 -29.27 -20.44 31.15
CA ILE A 1019 -28.88 -19.35 30.24
C ILE A 1019 -27.64 -18.63 30.76
N GLU A 1020 -26.75 -18.27 29.86
CA GLU A 1020 -25.57 -17.47 30.15
C GLU A 1020 -25.42 -16.34 29.11
N ILE A 1021 -25.13 -15.13 29.58
CA ILE A 1021 -24.84 -13.96 28.72
C ILE A 1021 -23.35 -13.68 28.78
N LYS A 1022 -22.76 -13.42 27.60
CA LYS A 1022 -21.36 -13.06 27.45
C LYS A 1022 -21.19 -11.97 26.38
N PRO A 1023 -20.03 -11.30 26.30
CA PRO A 1023 -19.71 -10.45 25.15
C PRO A 1023 -19.76 -11.28 23.87
N ALA A 1024 -20.25 -10.69 22.77
CA ALA A 1024 -20.29 -11.38 21.47
C ALA A 1024 -18.89 -11.78 21.00
N ASN A 1025 -17.88 -10.94 21.29
CA ASN A 1025 -16.46 -11.20 21.05
C ASN A 1025 -15.57 -10.28 21.92
N GLY A 1026 -14.24 -10.41 21.80
CA GLY A 1026 -13.25 -9.64 22.56
C GLY A 1026 -13.13 -8.16 22.16
N ALA A 1027 -14.03 -7.68 21.32
CA ALA A 1027 -14.12 -6.33 20.77
C ALA A 1027 -15.61 -5.91 20.61
N SER A 1028 -16.47 -6.37 21.51
CA SER A 1028 -17.93 -6.14 21.43
C SER A 1028 -18.47 -5.23 22.52
N LEU A 1029 -17.77 -5.13 23.65
CA LEU A 1029 -18.10 -4.27 24.79
C LEU A 1029 -16.83 -3.59 25.27
N TYR A 1030 -16.89 -2.27 25.42
CA TYR A 1030 -15.74 -1.44 25.80
C TYR A 1030 -16.05 -0.59 27.01
N ASP A 1031 -15.02 -0.23 27.79
CA ASP A 1031 -15.14 0.92 28.68
C ASP A 1031 -14.95 2.23 27.93
N GLN A 1032 -15.09 3.36 28.63
CA GLN A 1032 -14.93 4.68 28.05
C GLN A 1032 -13.52 4.95 27.50
N ALA A 1033 -12.52 4.20 27.99
CA ALA A 1033 -11.14 4.27 27.53
C ALA A 1033 -10.87 3.34 26.33
N GLY A 1034 -11.90 2.71 25.77
CA GLY A 1034 -11.78 1.82 24.61
C GLY A 1034 -11.20 0.45 24.93
N LYS A 1035 -11.14 0.07 26.21
CA LYS A 1035 -10.66 -1.25 26.62
C LYS A 1035 -11.79 -2.26 26.57
N ALA A 1036 -11.54 -3.36 25.88
CA ALA A 1036 -12.56 -4.37 25.70
C ALA A 1036 -12.72 -5.27 26.94
N ILE A 1037 -13.97 -5.70 27.19
CA ILE A 1037 -14.25 -6.82 28.08
C ILE A 1037 -13.74 -8.11 27.40
N SER A 1038 -13.03 -8.94 28.16
CA SER A 1038 -12.57 -10.25 27.67
C SER A 1038 -13.76 -11.13 27.24
N ALA A 1039 -13.65 -11.74 26.06
CA ALA A 1039 -14.65 -12.69 25.54
C ALA A 1039 -14.84 -13.94 26.40
N ALA A 1040 -13.93 -14.20 27.33
CA ALA A 1040 -14.01 -15.31 28.28
C ALA A 1040 -14.92 -14.99 29.47
N GLN A 1041 -15.27 -13.72 29.69
CA GLN A 1041 -16.15 -13.34 30.78
C GLN A 1041 -17.61 -13.56 30.44
N THR A 1042 -18.38 -13.90 31.47
CA THR A 1042 -19.80 -14.22 31.33
C THR A 1042 -20.54 -13.83 32.62
N THR A 1043 -21.86 -13.87 32.57
CA THR A 1043 -22.71 -13.79 33.77
C THR A 1043 -22.62 -15.02 34.67
N GLY A 1044 -21.97 -16.09 34.22
CA GLY A 1044 -22.18 -17.45 34.67
C GLY A 1044 -23.50 -18.04 34.15
N ALA A 1045 -23.63 -19.36 34.24
CA ALA A 1045 -24.87 -20.07 33.93
C ALA A 1045 -25.94 -19.79 34.99
N LEU A 1046 -27.07 -19.24 34.57
CA LEU A 1046 -28.24 -18.94 35.38
C LEU A 1046 -29.33 -19.99 35.10
N THR A 1047 -29.76 -20.73 36.12
CA THR A 1047 -30.85 -21.70 36.00
C THR A 1047 -32.18 -20.98 35.83
N LEU A 1048 -32.94 -21.37 34.80
CA LEU A 1048 -34.28 -20.85 34.55
C LEU A 1048 -35.25 -21.27 35.65
N PHE A 1049 -36.20 -20.41 36.00
CA PHE A 1049 -37.31 -20.77 36.88
C PHE A 1049 -38.22 -21.79 36.21
N ASP A 1050 -38.70 -22.77 36.98
CA ASP A 1050 -39.74 -23.72 36.54
C ASP A 1050 -41.07 -22.98 36.34
N LEU A 1051 -41.63 -23.12 35.14
CA LEU A 1051 -42.91 -22.56 34.75
C LEU A 1051 -43.92 -23.64 34.34
N LEU A 1052 -43.61 -24.93 34.56
CA LEU A 1052 -44.55 -26.01 34.32
C LEU A 1052 -45.69 -25.99 35.34
N PRO A 1053 -46.93 -26.30 34.91
CA PRO A 1053 -48.03 -26.50 35.84
C PRO A 1053 -47.77 -27.75 36.71
N PRO A 1054 -48.14 -27.73 38.00
CA PRO A 1054 -47.98 -28.89 38.88
C PRO A 1054 -48.78 -30.09 38.34
N LYS A 1055 -48.15 -31.28 38.29
CA LYS A 1055 -48.80 -32.55 37.92
C LYS A 1055 -49.19 -33.33 39.17
N LEU A 1056 -50.47 -33.71 39.28
CA LEU A 1056 -50.95 -34.66 40.30
C LEU A 1056 -50.57 -36.09 39.88
N THR A 1057 -49.85 -36.82 40.72
CA THR A 1057 -49.61 -38.25 40.56
C THR A 1057 -50.67 -39.05 41.33
N GLU A 1058 -51.39 -39.95 40.65
CA GLU A 1058 -52.40 -40.84 41.24
C GLU A 1058 -51.79 -41.77 42.32
N PRO A 1059 -52.51 -42.13 43.40
CA PRO A 1059 -51.98 -42.94 44.48
C PRO A 1059 -51.78 -44.41 44.09
N LEU A 1060 -50.67 -45.00 44.55
CA LEU A 1060 -50.27 -46.40 44.34
C LEU A 1060 -51.38 -47.39 44.77
N GLY A 1061 -51.94 -48.11 43.80
CA GLY A 1061 -52.87 -49.21 44.04
C GLY A 1061 -52.20 -50.39 44.76
N THR A 1062 -52.80 -50.81 45.86
CA THR A 1062 -52.47 -52.01 46.63
C THR A 1062 -52.73 -53.29 45.83
N ALA A 1063 -51.71 -54.15 45.69
CA ALA A 1063 -51.88 -55.53 45.27
C ALA A 1063 -52.27 -56.41 46.48
N ILE A 1064 -53.36 -57.17 46.37
CA ILE A 1064 -53.72 -58.26 47.29
C ILE A 1064 -53.16 -59.57 46.70
N PRO A 1065 -52.45 -60.41 47.49
CA PRO A 1065 -51.86 -61.65 47.01
C PRO A 1065 -52.83 -62.84 47.07
N SER A 1066 -52.60 -63.83 46.20
CA SER A 1066 -53.08 -65.22 46.32
C SER A 1066 -52.00 -66.12 46.87
#